data_AF-A0A534Z4A8-F1
#
_entry.id   AF-A0A534Z4A8-F1
#
_cell.length_a   1.000
_cell.length_b   1.000
_cell.length_c   1.000
_cell.angle_alpha   90.00
_cell.angle_beta   90.00
_cell.angle_gamma   90.00
#
_symmetry.space_group_name_H-M   'P 1'
#
loop_
_entity.id
_entity.type
_entity.pdbx_description
1 polymer ?
#
loop_
_entity_poly.entity_id
_entity_poly.type
_entity_poly.pdbx_seq_one_letter_code
_entity_poly.pdbx_strand_id
1 'polypeptide(L)'
;MRGSTLLLASTLALGPGLARGAGPTVLFALPAENTTPAVFGSLPFPDDLYFDQGRPADGDGTLLDAGATIGLADRVVTVNAASIEDALDLLDGFGTTTAVYFFLSGPLDPGSLPASPVLGPALTDGVFCADAASATPVPVLLEFGIDSRIPNVLAVLPLPGKPLAPQTTYACVVRRSVTGGGAAVQPSADWLAVRDGTSANADADAIFDPVVAALAAHGVPAGDIAGMTVFTTQSTTADLVAIRETVLPALPVPAADFASRPGLVFKGAARLADFFGTAVPEHIATVATGFYASPRFQTHDPDGDGPFADLPVAPSFASCAASGSCETTDERFTRDASGTPVVIDVPPIPFTVVVPSGTPPAAGWPVIIQQHALGGDRASVVAFGEADAARGFASIGIDAVQHGYRYWNCGAAAACPQDTRNAFGGTAVPDGFADDPNTGFLSVNLGFFQAFHNFLGIRDNFRQTYADLLSLVRLLHGHTIDTALDAQLDDTRIFYMGHSLGGLIGSGFVPIEPDVTAALLNATGGGLTSQLFVNSSIGAGAIGLVEGILGLDPANAFDQFAFAANLTQTIIDPADGINSARLLLAPVDGAPRNVVQVEDFGDQVVPNQANEALAVASNLPIFDPFVQNLHQNPLALPIANLATPHTLHGNAAGGMATAALVQNGPATHAASLFFGVGTLTFVPEFAHIDEFVVTGQAFPTLERAIRVQNLGIFDAVVDWFADIVAHGPPGTFTLATDENFNPVENAEVPAGASTSRFFARTVDAGGALPTSEPTPDVVVELVANTVATRVTAGRSTMGATSIFANDADAPPGPAFTLGTPGVLPFFVTLQRALPGTFSADVTVAYSLAELAVAGIAPGSSAERDLVLATFNPGTCMMGGAPCAENGDCGANGPCVGTSYTPFVDTAIDTAAHAARAAGVTHFSTFAVLPATLFSTLVRGGGPRRSDCRAEWQVVNPTNTPFRDAQGEVSGLQTCRDGDATCDGDGAADGVCTFRLAVCLNPVDEGAPTCTADAVAAYALARPTPAAGASLDRANARGLVDALVALGGVRGGARRNVVRFMPPLAGSQCSPLVAFRVPTRGRGMRVVQGRARGASGRSDADTLRLRCLPQ
;
A
#
# COMPACT_ATOMS: atom_id res chain seq x y z
N MET A 1 -2.79 75.59 -57.87
CA MET A 1 -4.26 75.45 -58.03
C MET A 1 -4.67 74.14 -57.36
N ARG A 2 -5.78 74.17 -56.59
CA ARG A 2 -6.62 73.09 -56.00
C ARG A 2 -6.29 71.63 -56.42
N GLY A 3 -6.39 70.55 -55.63
CA GLY A 3 -6.97 70.16 -54.33
C GLY A 3 -6.81 68.60 -54.24
N SER A 4 -6.65 67.89 -53.11
CA SER A 4 -7.51 67.72 -51.90
C SER A 4 -8.68 66.74 -52.09
N THR A 5 -9.08 65.80 -51.22
CA THR A 5 -8.54 65.12 -50.01
C THR A 5 -9.55 64.00 -49.63
N LEU A 6 -9.11 62.91 -48.98
CA LEU A 6 -9.93 61.88 -48.30
C LEU A 6 -10.39 62.35 -46.90
N LEU A 7 -11.59 61.92 -46.45
CA LEU A 7 -12.09 61.94 -45.05
C LEU A 7 -13.14 60.81 -44.90
N LEU A 8 -12.86 59.72 -44.17
CA LEU A 8 -13.20 59.43 -42.76
C LEU A 8 -14.65 59.70 -42.34
N ALA A 9 -15.40 58.63 -42.10
CA ALA A 9 -16.65 58.62 -41.33
C ALA A 9 -16.49 57.66 -40.14
N SER A 10 -16.66 58.19 -38.93
CA SER A 10 -16.57 57.49 -37.65
C SER A 10 -17.93 56.88 -37.29
N THR A 11 -18.00 55.55 -37.19
CA THR A 11 -19.11 54.83 -36.55
C THR A 11 -18.70 54.48 -35.12
N LEU A 12 -19.42 55.02 -34.14
CA LEU A 12 -19.34 54.59 -32.74
C LEU A 12 -19.80 53.12 -32.68
N ALA A 13 -18.87 52.21 -32.44
CA ALA A 13 -19.18 50.85 -32.02
C ALA A 13 -19.53 50.89 -30.52
N LEU A 14 -20.82 50.80 -30.20
CA LEU A 14 -21.25 50.29 -28.90
C LEU A 14 -20.81 48.83 -28.84
N GLY A 15 -19.72 48.56 -28.11
CA GLY A 15 -19.33 47.19 -27.81
C GLY A 15 -20.46 46.49 -27.05
N PRO A 16 -20.75 45.21 -27.31
CA PRO A 16 -21.59 44.44 -26.43
C PRO A 16 -20.88 44.39 -25.08
N GLY A 17 -21.46 45.06 -24.08
CA GLY A 17 -21.08 44.79 -22.70
C GLY A 17 -21.27 43.29 -22.48
N LEU A 18 -20.17 42.58 -22.24
CA LEU A 18 -20.19 41.23 -21.72
C LEU A 18 -20.99 41.29 -20.42
N ALA A 19 -22.26 40.89 -20.48
CA ALA A 19 -22.99 40.50 -19.29
C ALA A 19 -22.19 39.34 -18.70
N ARG A 20 -21.44 39.60 -17.62
CA ARG A 20 -20.85 38.53 -16.81
C ARG A 20 -22.03 37.68 -16.34
N GLY A 21 -22.14 36.45 -16.88
CA GLY A 21 -23.13 35.49 -16.41
C GLY A 21 -22.96 35.25 -14.92
N ALA A 22 -24.06 34.99 -14.22
CA ALA A 22 -23.98 34.48 -12.85
C ALA A 22 -23.22 33.14 -12.85
N GLY A 23 -22.43 32.87 -11.80
CA GLY A 23 -21.76 31.58 -11.65
C GLY A 23 -22.78 30.45 -11.41
N PRO A 24 -22.32 29.18 -11.38
CA PRO A 24 -23.20 28.03 -11.17
C PRO A 24 -23.92 28.13 -9.81
N THR A 25 -25.08 27.51 -9.72
CA THR A 25 -25.92 27.50 -8.51
C THR A 25 -25.74 26.18 -7.77
N VAL A 26 -25.58 26.21 -6.44
CA VAL A 26 -25.70 24.98 -5.62
C VAL A 26 -27.18 24.60 -5.55
N LEU A 27 -27.51 23.39 -5.97
CA LEU A 27 -28.87 22.88 -5.99
C LEU A 27 -29.34 22.61 -4.57
N PHE A 28 -30.51 23.12 -4.25
CA PHE A 28 -31.25 22.88 -3.02
C PHE A 28 -32.71 23.12 -3.39
N ALA A 29 -33.47 22.05 -3.50
CA ALA A 29 -34.91 22.07 -3.69
C ALA A 29 -35.55 21.73 -2.35
N LEU A 30 -36.30 22.66 -1.79
CA LEU A 30 -36.92 22.47 -0.48
C LEU A 30 -38.05 21.42 -0.61
N PRO A 31 -37.98 20.28 0.11
CA PRO A 31 -39.06 19.29 0.12
C PRO A 31 -40.34 19.87 0.75
N ALA A 32 -41.45 19.14 0.58
CA ALA A 32 -42.63 19.41 1.38
C ALA A 32 -42.34 19.09 2.86
N GLU A 33 -42.95 19.86 3.76
CA GLU A 33 -42.81 19.68 5.21
C GLU A 33 -43.29 18.27 5.62
N ASN A 34 -42.58 17.64 6.56
CA ASN A 34 -42.78 16.27 7.03
C ASN A 34 -42.77 15.21 5.91
N THR A 35 -41.92 15.39 4.87
CA THR A 35 -41.77 14.40 3.81
C THR A 35 -40.32 14.21 3.41
N THR A 36 -39.99 12.96 3.08
CA THR A 36 -38.69 12.60 2.49
C THR A 36 -38.49 13.21 1.10
N PRO A 37 -37.32 13.80 0.81
CA PRO A 37 -36.97 14.25 -0.55
C PRO A 37 -36.96 13.09 -1.54
N ALA A 38 -37.80 13.19 -2.59
CA ALA A 38 -38.01 12.08 -3.54
C ALA A 38 -36.99 11.98 -4.69
N VAL A 39 -36.02 12.91 -4.77
CA VAL A 39 -35.07 13.00 -5.89
C VAL A 39 -33.65 13.21 -5.39
N PHE A 40 -32.79 12.22 -5.59
CA PHE A 40 -31.40 12.26 -5.20
C PHE A 40 -30.67 13.34 -5.99
N GLY A 41 -29.97 14.21 -5.26
CA GLY A 41 -29.28 15.37 -5.82
C GLY A 41 -30.14 16.59 -6.11
N SER A 42 -31.40 16.59 -5.65
CA SER A 42 -32.23 17.81 -5.64
C SER A 42 -31.79 18.82 -4.56
N LEU A 43 -31.16 18.33 -3.50
CA LEU A 43 -30.42 19.09 -2.49
C LEU A 43 -29.11 18.36 -2.14
N PRO A 44 -28.18 18.97 -1.39
CA PRO A 44 -26.98 18.27 -0.92
C PRO A 44 -27.33 17.00 -0.12
N PHE A 45 -26.40 16.04 -0.08
CA PHE A 45 -26.56 14.79 0.67
C PHE A 45 -25.27 14.48 1.43
N PRO A 46 -25.30 13.99 2.67
CA PRO A 46 -26.47 13.82 3.55
C PRO A 46 -27.12 15.16 3.92
N ASP A 47 -28.34 15.13 4.46
CA ASP A 47 -29.09 16.29 4.99
C ASP A 47 -30.18 15.81 5.97
N ASP A 48 -30.35 16.46 7.11
CA ASP A 48 -31.32 16.05 8.15
C ASP A 48 -32.78 16.12 7.67
N LEU A 49 -33.07 16.80 6.55
CA LEU A 49 -34.38 16.75 5.91
C LEU A 49 -34.77 15.38 5.34
N TYR A 50 -33.83 14.42 5.27
CA TYR A 50 -34.12 13.04 4.88
C TYR A 50 -34.60 12.17 6.05
N PHE A 51 -34.67 12.63 7.30
CA PHE A 51 -35.25 11.84 8.40
C PHE A 51 -36.76 11.60 8.21
N ASP A 52 -37.31 10.52 8.79
CA ASP A 52 -38.77 10.28 8.83
C ASP A 52 -39.47 11.51 9.40
N GLN A 53 -40.44 12.03 8.65
CA GLN A 53 -41.14 13.29 8.96
C GLN A 53 -40.22 14.53 9.06
N GLY A 54 -39.03 14.48 8.46
CA GLY A 54 -38.21 15.64 8.13
C GLY A 54 -37.16 16.08 9.17
N ARG A 55 -37.07 15.44 10.36
CA ARG A 55 -36.05 15.77 11.39
C ARG A 55 -35.62 14.58 12.25
N PRO A 56 -34.40 14.58 12.82
CA PRO A 56 -33.86 13.47 13.64
C PRO A 56 -34.71 13.01 14.84
N ALA A 57 -35.58 13.87 15.37
CA ALA A 57 -36.42 13.56 16.54
C ALA A 57 -37.91 13.38 16.20
N ASP A 58 -38.26 13.48 14.91
CA ASP A 58 -39.61 13.24 14.43
C ASP A 58 -39.75 11.76 14.03
N GLY A 59 -40.96 11.34 13.62
CA GLY A 59 -41.15 10.00 13.12
C GLY A 59 -40.82 8.88 14.11
N ASP A 60 -40.15 7.84 13.62
CA ASP A 60 -39.49 6.80 14.40
C ASP A 60 -38.01 7.08 14.71
N GLY A 61 -37.50 8.24 14.29
CA GLY A 61 -36.13 8.68 14.52
C GLY A 61 -35.10 8.03 13.58
N THR A 62 -35.52 7.38 12.49
CA THR A 62 -34.62 6.89 11.45
C THR A 62 -34.69 7.73 10.18
N LEU A 63 -33.76 7.49 9.25
CA LEU A 63 -33.82 8.12 7.93
C LEU A 63 -35.03 7.60 7.16
N LEU A 64 -35.53 8.42 6.24
CA LEU A 64 -36.61 8.17 5.28
C LEU A 64 -37.98 7.90 5.92
N ASP A 65 -39.05 8.34 5.27
CA ASP A 65 -40.40 7.91 5.62
C ASP A 65 -40.55 6.45 5.16
N ALA A 66 -41.19 5.61 5.97
CA ALA A 66 -41.34 4.19 5.65
C ALA A 66 -41.89 3.94 4.23
N GLY A 67 -41.09 3.27 3.39
CA GLY A 67 -41.41 2.97 1.98
C GLY A 67 -41.26 4.14 1.01
N ALA A 68 -40.67 5.26 1.45
CA ALA A 68 -40.26 6.34 0.56
C ALA A 68 -39.08 5.91 -0.32
N THR A 69 -38.95 6.58 -1.46
CA THR A 69 -37.79 6.46 -2.33
C THR A 69 -37.14 7.82 -2.46
N ILE A 70 -35.81 7.85 -2.47
CA ILE A 70 -35.04 9.06 -2.78
C ILE A 70 -34.63 9.09 -4.25
N GLY A 71 -35.08 8.12 -5.06
CA GLY A 71 -34.83 8.10 -6.50
C GLY A 71 -33.44 7.59 -6.88
N LEU A 72 -32.81 6.74 -6.06
CA LEU A 72 -31.50 6.16 -6.41
C LEU A 72 -31.55 5.35 -7.71
N ALA A 73 -32.69 4.70 -7.98
CA ALA A 73 -32.95 3.87 -9.16
C ALA A 73 -32.78 4.60 -10.51
N ASP A 74 -32.91 5.93 -10.52
CA ASP A 74 -32.88 6.70 -11.76
C ASP A 74 -31.47 6.81 -12.34
N ARG A 75 -30.47 7.09 -11.49
CA ARG A 75 -29.12 7.51 -11.93
C ARG A 75 -27.96 7.02 -11.05
N VAL A 76 -28.20 6.40 -9.90
CA VAL A 76 -27.14 5.97 -8.97
C VAL A 76 -27.04 4.44 -8.92
N VAL A 77 -28.09 3.76 -8.44
CA VAL A 77 -28.17 2.30 -8.26
C VAL A 77 -29.37 1.79 -9.06
N THR A 78 -29.19 1.37 -10.32
CA THR A 78 -30.33 1.13 -11.24
C THR A 78 -31.00 -0.26 -11.12
N VAL A 79 -30.37 -1.21 -10.41
CA VAL A 79 -30.87 -2.60 -10.32
C VAL A 79 -31.37 -2.96 -8.92
N ASN A 80 -30.63 -2.59 -7.86
CA ASN A 80 -30.95 -2.96 -6.47
C ASN A 80 -31.09 -1.73 -5.54
N ALA A 81 -31.74 -0.66 -6.02
CA ALA A 81 -31.94 0.56 -5.23
C ALA A 81 -32.74 0.31 -3.95
N ALA A 82 -33.77 -0.53 -4.01
CA ALA A 82 -34.66 -0.79 -2.89
C ALA A 82 -33.91 -1.34 -1.67
N SER A 83 -32.96 -2.27 -1.85
CA SER A 83 -32.12 -2.77 -0.74
C SER A 83 -31.31 -1.66 -0.06
N ILE A 84 -30.83 -0.67 -0.82
CA ILE A 84 -30.10 0.47 -0.26
C ILE A 84 -31.06 1.44 0.45
N GLU A 85 -32.19 1.78 -0.17
CA GLU A 85 -33.19 2.70 0.42
C GLU A 85 -33.83 2.10 1.68
N ASP A 86 -34.22 0.83 1.66
CA ASP A 86 -34.75 0.08 2.82
C ASP A 86 -33.70 -0.02 3.94
N ALA A 87 -32.41 -0.11 3.60
CA ALA A 87 -31.34 -0.11 4.60
C ALA A 87 -31.12 1.27 5.22
N LEU A 88 -31.21 2.34 4.42
CA LEU A 88 -31.17 3.72 4.91
C LEU A 88 -32.36 3.99 5.84
N ASP A 89 -33.57 3.50 5.50
CA ASP A 89 -34.81 3.61 6.28
C ASP A 89 -34.65 3.17 7.75
N LEU A 90 -33.64 2.34 8.03
CA LEU A 90 -33.39 1.74 9.34
C LEU A 90 -32.25 2.40 10.13
N LEU A 91 -31.59 3.41 9.58
CA LEU A 91 -30.44 4.07 10.22
C LEU A 91 -30.90 5.25 11.08
N ASP A 92 -30.32 5.40 12.26
CA ASP A 92 -30.58 6.52 13.18
C ASP A 92 -29.71 7.77 12.88
N GLY A 93 -29.17 7.86 11.66
CA GLY A 93 -28.34 8.95 11.17
C GLY A 93 -27.44 8.55 10.01
N PHE A 94 -26.60 9.48 9.57
CA PHE A 94 -25.72 9.31 8.42
C PHE A 94 -24.34 8.75 8.77
N GLY A 95 -23.59 8.33 7.75
CA GLY A 95 -22.25 7.76 7.89
C GLY A 95 -21.26 8.73 8.53
N THR A 96 -20.40 8.21 9.39
CA THR A 96 -19.33 8.96 10.08
C THR A 96 -18.04 9.04 9.25
N THR A 97 -17.91 8.18 8.24
CA THR A 97 -16.72 8.07 7.37
C THR A 97 -17.00 8.38 5.91
N THR A 98 -18.19 8.93 5.61
CA THR A 98 -18.73 9.01 4.25
C THR A 98 -18.78 10.44 3.71
N ALA A 99 -18.73 10.57 2.39
CA ALA A 99 -18.66 11.85 1.70
C ALA A 99 -19.98 12.63 1.74
N VAL A 100 -19.83 13.95 1.76
CA VAL A 100 -20.90 14.92 1.58
C VAL A 100 -20.87 15.44 0.14
N TYR A 101 -22.01 15.49 -0.51
CA TYR A 101 -22.18 15.83 -1.92
C TYR A 101 -22.97 17.12 -2.10
N PHE A 102 -22.36 18.08 -2.80
CA PHE A 102 -23.05 19.26 -3.32
C PHE A 102 -23.28 19.10 -4.81
N PHE A 103 -24.52 19.27 -5.25
CA PHE A 103 -24.93 19.19 -6.64
C PHE A 103 -24.98 20.59 -7.23
N LEU A 104 -24.38 20.82 -8.40
CA LEU A 104 -24.30 22.15 -9.01
C LEU A 104 -24.93 22.20 -10.40
N SER A 105 -25.45 23.38 -10.76
CA SER A 105 -26.04 23.61 -12.09
C SER A 105 -24.99 23.74 -13.22
N GLY A 106 -23.70 23.73 -12.90
CA GLY A 106 -22.60 23.93 -13.84
C GLY A 106 -21.22 23.73 -13.23
N PRO A 107 -20.15 23.77 -14.05
CA PRO A 107 -18.80 23.43 -13.63
C PRO A 107 -18.17 24.47 -12.69
N LEU A 108 -17.25 24.01 -11.84
CA LEU A 108 -16.42 24.85 -10.96
C LEU A 108 -15.06 25.16 -11.59
N ASP A 109 -14.46 26.28 -11.18
CA ASP A 109 -13.08 26.63 -11.50
C ASP A 109 -12.15 25.93 -10.48
N PRO A 110 -11.31 24.95 -10.87
CA PRO A 110 -10.57 24.12 -9.92
C PRO A 110 -9.66 24.91 -8.97
N GLY A 111 -9.05 25.99 -9.46
CA GLY A 111 -8.18 26.86 -8.65
C GLY A 111 -8.91 27.72 -7.59
N SER A 112 -10.25 27.67 -7.55
CA SER A 112 -11.06 28.34 -6.52
C SER A 112 -11.37 27.44 -5.32
N LEU A 113 -11.15 26.13 -5.44
CA LEU A 113 -11.29 25.16 -4.35
C LEU A 113 -10.05 25.15 -3.47
N PRO A 114 -10.19 24.84 -2.16
CA PRO A 114 -9.05 24.51 -1.32
C PRO A 114 -8.21 23.37 -1.91
N ALA A 115 -6.90 23.38 -1.67
CA ALA A 115 -6.06 22.26 -2.04
C ALA A 115 -6.43 21.03 -1.18
N SER A 116 -6.77 19.93 -1.84
CA SER A 116 -7.09 18.64 -1.19
C SER A 116 -5.81 17.79 -1.07
N PRO A 117 -5.53 17.12 0.06
CA PRO A 117 -6.29 17.12 1.32
C PRO A 117 -6.22 18.45 2.07
N VAL A 118 -7.32 18.82 2.75
CA VAL A 118 -7.38 19.96 3.67
C VAL A 118 -7.11 19.48 5.10
N LEU A 119 -5.83 19.41 5.48
CA LEU A 119 -5.42 18.90 6.81
C LEU A 119 -5.59 19.92 7.95
N GLY A 120 -5.47 21.21 7.63
CA GLY A 120 -5.65 22.32 8.56
C GLY A 120 -6.88 23.16 8.19
N PRO A 121 -8.09 22.59 8.29
CA PRO A 121 -9.32 23.23 7.84
C PRO A 121 -9.61 24.52 8.62
N ALA A 122 -10.16 25.51 7.93
CA ALA A 122 -10.61 26.76 8.50
C ALA A 122 -11.97 27.16 7.97
N LEU A 123 -12.76 27.85 8.79
CA LEU A 123 -14.03 28.45 8.34
C LEU A 123 -13.84 29.51 7.23
N THR A 124 -12.59 29.94 7.00
CA THR A 124 -12.21 30.84 5.90
C THR A 124 -11.95 30.13 4.58
N ASP A 125 -11.97 28.80 4.53
CA ASP A 125 -11.83 28.04 3.30
C ASP A 125 -13.07 28.19 2.42
N GLY A 126 -12.93 28.04 1.11
CA GLY A 126 -14.05 28.15 0.16
C GLY A 126 -15.08 27.04 0.32
N VAL A 127 -14.63 25.88 0.82
CA VAL A 127 -15.44 24.71 1.16
C VAL A 127 -14.92 24.18 2.49
N PHE A 128 -15.81 23.92 3.46
CA PHE A 128 -15.42 23.34 4.75
C PHE A 128 -16.58 22.52 5.34
N CYS A 129 -16.25 21.61 6.25
CA CYS A 129 -17.19 20.97 7.17
C CYS A 129 -16.82 21.33 8.61
N ALA A 130 -17.81 21.43 9.49
CA ALA A 130 -17.60 21.75 10.90
C ALA A 130 -18.68 21.14 11.79
N ASP A 131 -18.35 20.87 13.05
CA ASP A 131 -19.34 20.55 14.09
C ASP A 131 -20.35 21.71 14.19
N ALA A 132 -21.64 21.41 14.11
CA ALA A 132 -22.69 22.41 13.93
C ALA A 132 -22.88 23.29 15.18
N ALA A 133 -22.59 22.77 16.37
CA ALA A 133 -22.77 23.47 17.63
C ALA A 133 -21.57 24.38 17.97
N SER A 134 -20.36 23.90 17.74
CA SER A 134 -19.10 24.55 18.12
C SER A 134 -18.41 25.27 16.96
N ALA A 135 -18.85 25.05 15.72
CA ALA A 135 -18.17 25.49 14.49
C ALA A 135 -16.71 25.03 14.40
N THR A 136 -16.36 23.90 15.02
CA THR A 136 -15.02 23.31 14.96
C THR A 136 -14.81 22.65 13.58
N PRO A 137 -13.86 23.12 12.75
CA PRO A 137 -13.66 22.57 11.41
C PRO A 137 -13.14 21.13 11.41
N VAL A 138 -13.54 20.37 10.39
CA VAL A 138 -13.18 18.96 10.16
C VAL A 138 -12.21 18.85 8.99
N PRO A 139 -11.12 18.07 9.08
CA PRO A 139 -10.23 17.81 7.96
C PRO A 139 -10.94 17.02 6.86
N VAL A 140 -10.78 17.40 5.60
CA VAL A 140 -11.54 16.82 4.48
C VAL A 140 -10.68 16.60 3.23
N LEU A 141 -11.11 15.65 2.41
CA LEU A 141 -10.74 15.51 1.00
C LEU A 141 -11.84 16.12 0.12
N LEU A 142 -11.44 16.78 -0.96
CA LEU A 142 -12.33 17.40 -1.93
C LEU A 142 -12.11 16.80 -3.32
N GLU A 143 -13.20 16.44 -3.99
CA GLU A 143 -13.19 16.04 -5.40
C GLU A 143 -14.38 16.63 -6.15
N PHE A 144 -14.16 17.11 -7.38
CA PHE A 144 -15.21 17.67 -8.23
C PHE A 144 -15.33 16.88 -9.53
N GLY A 145 -16.57 16.52 -9.89
CA GLY A 145 -16.88 15.78 -11.12
C GLY A 145 -16.82 14.26 -10.97
N ILE A 146 -17.24 13.75 -9.82
CA ILE A 146 -17.13 12.33 -9.43
C ILE A 146 -18.04 11.36 -10.23
N ASP A 147 -19.03 11.85 -10.97
CA ASP A 147 -20.00 11.01 -11.67
C ASP A 147 -20.38 11.61 -13.03
N SER A 148 -20.39 10.79 -14.07
CA SER A 148 -20.75 11.21 -15.44
C SER A 148 -22.26 11.23 -15.69
N ARG A 149 -23.02 10.37 -14.99
CA ARG A 149 -24.49 10.33 -15.03
C ARG A 149 -25.06 11.49 -14.25
N ILE A 150 -24.44 11.92 -13.15
CA ILE A 150 -24.78 13.12 -12.37
C ILE A 150 -23.65 14.17 -12.45
N PRO A 151 -23.67 15.06 -13.46
CA PRO A 151 -22.57 16.00 -13.68
C PRO A 151 -22.52 17.11 -12.62
N ASN A 152 -21.33 17.69 -12.43
CA ASN A 152 -21.06 18.82 -11.56
C ASN A 152 -21.35 18.56 -10.07
N VAL A 153 -20.89 17.42 -9.56
CA VAL A 153 -20.97 17.07 -8.14
C VAL A 153 -19.64 17.37 -7.46
N LEU A 154 -19.68 18.10 -6.35
CA LEU A 154 -18.57 18.30 -5.44
C LEU A 154 -18.73 17.35 -4.25
N ALA A 155 -17.80 16.41 -4.09
CA ALA A 155 -17.68 15.53 -2.94
C ALA A 155 -16.73 16.13 -1.89
N VAL A 156 -17.11 16.02 -0.62
CA VAL A 156 -16.39 16.47 0.57
C VAL A 156 -16.34 15.31 1.55
N LEU A 157 -15.25 14.57 1.56
CA LEU A 157 -15.07 13.35 2.36
C LEU A 157 -14.31 13.68 3.66
N PRO A 158 -14.82 13.36 4.86
CA PRO A 158 -14.02 13.41 6.08
C PRO A 158 -12.71 12.66 5.88
N LEU A 159 -11.59 13.25 6.29
CA LEU A 159 -10.28 12.66 6.04
C LEU A 159 -10.23 11.20 6.56
N PRO A 160 -9.82 10.21 5.75
CA PRO A 160 -9.71 8.82 6.20
C PRO A 160 -8.95 8.70 7.52
N GLY A 161 -9.51 7.91 8.45
CA GLY A 161 -9.01 7.78 9.81
C GLY A 161 -9.40 8.90 10.79
N LYS A 162 -10.19 9.88 10.36
CA LYS A 162 -10.83 10.88 11.23
C LYS A 162 -12.36 10.76 11.12
N PRO A 163 -12.95 9.64 11.59
CA PRO A 163 -14.40 9.50 11.61
C PRO A 163 -15.03 10.66 12.39
N LEU A 164 -16.16 11.16 11.88
CA LEU A 164 -17.00 12.12 12.61
C LEU A 164 -17.47 11.51 13.93
N ALA A 165 -17.71 12.36 14.93
CA ALA A 165 -18.27 11.89 16.20
C ALA A 165 -19.68 11.32 15.96
N PRO A 166 -20.07 10.21 16.61
CA PRO A 166 -21.41 9.65 16.46
C PRO A 166 -22.47 10.54 17.12
N GLN A 167 -23.72 10.44 16.69
CA GLN A 167 -24.86 11.22 17.20
C GLN A 167 -24.57 12.72 17.32
N THR A 168 -23.81 13.25 16.36
CA THR A 168 -23.35 14.64 16.37
C THR A 168 -23.78 15.31 15.08
N THR A 169 -24.33 16.51 15.19
CA THR A 169 -24.75 17.30 14.03
C THR A 169 -23.56 18.08 13.46
N TYR A 170 -23.36 17.96 12.15
CA TYR A 170 -22.33 18.65 11.38
C TYR A 170 -22.96 19.51 10.30
N ALA A 171 -22.21 20.53 9.86
CA ALA A 171 -22.57 21.37 8.74
C ALA A 171 -21.40 21.43 7.75
N CYS A 172 -21.71 21.24 6.46
CA CYS A 172 -20.76 21.47 5.38
C CYS A 172 -21.24 22.63 4.51
N VAL A 173 -20.31 23.48 4.09
CA VAL A 173 -20.60 24.78 3.48
C VAL A 173 -19.79 24.96 2.21
N VAL A 174 -20.46 25.40 1.14
CA VAL A 174 -19.85 25.98 -0.06
C VAL A 174 -20.05 27.49 -0.02
N ARG A 175 -18.95 28.25 -0.02
CA ARG A 175 -18.99 29.72 0.05
C ARG A 175 -18.96 30.37 -1.33
N ARG A 176 -19.38 31.63 -1.38
CA ARG A 176 -19.37 32.45 -2.60
C ARG A 176 -17.96 32.80 -3.10
N SER A 177 -16.91 32.50 -2.33
CA SER A 177 -15.52 32.60 -2.78
C SER A 177 -15.14 31.52 -3.81
N VAL A 178 -15.87 30.40 -3.84
CA VAL A 178 -15.75 29.40 -4.92
C VAL A 178 -16.33 30.00 -6.20
N THR A 179 -15.69 29.74 -7.34
CA THR A 179 -16.11 30.28 -8.63
C THR A 179 -16.35 29.18 -9.66
N GLY A 180 -17.17 29.47 -10.66
CA GLY A 180 -17.35 28.65 -11.86
C GLY A 180 -17.59 29.54 -13.07
N GLY A 181 -16.82 29.32 -14.14
CA GLY A 181 -16.85 30.21 -15.31
C GLY A 181 -16.36 31.62 -15.01
N GLY A 182 -15.51 31.80 -13.99
CA GLY A 182 -14.97 33.08 -13.57
C GLY A 182 -15.93 33.98 -12.77
N ALA A 183 -17.06 33.42 -12.30
CA ALA A 183 -18.03 34.11 -11.44
C ALA A 183 -18.30 33.31 -10.16
N ALA A 184 -18.62 33.99 -9.07
CA ALA A 184 -18.94 33.37 -7.79
C ALA A 184 -20.09 32.36 -7.91
N VAL A 185 -20.00 31.23 -7.21
CA VAL A 185 -21.12 30.30 -7.02
C VAL A 185 -22.29 31.03 -6.36
N GLN A 186 -23.50 30.73 -6.80
CA GLN A 186 -24.74 31.36 -6.32
C GLN A 186 -25.58 30.38 -5.48
N PRO A 187 -26.35 30.90 -4.50
CA PRO A 187 -27.38 30.14 -3.81
C PRO A 187 -28.63 29.94 -4.67
N SER A 188 -29.32 28.80 -4.51
CA SER A 188 -30.65 28.58 -5.11
C SER A 188 -31.71 29.47 -4.44
N ALA A 189 -32.86 29.64 -5.09
CA ALA A 189 -33.96 30.42 -4.53
C ALA A 189 -34.49 29.83 -3.22
N ASP A 190 -34.61 28.50 -3.14
CA ASP A 190 -35.09 27.81 -1.95
C ASP A 190 -34.05 27.86 -0.82
N TRP A 191 -32.75 27.67 -1.13
CA TRP A 191 -31.69 27.84 -0.14
C TRP A 191 -31.64 29.27 0.41
N LEU A 192 -31.82 30.28 -0.43
CA LEU A 192 -31.96 31.67 0.04
C LEU A 192 -33.12 31.82 1.02
N ALA A 193 -34.26 31.19 0.74
CA ALA A 193 -35.42 31.26 1.62
C ALA A 193 -35.14 30.62 2.99
N VAL A 194 -34.55 29.43 3.01
CA VAL A 194 -34.13 28.70 4.23
C VAL A 194 -33.09 29.48 5.02
N ARG A 195 -31.96 29.82 4.39
CA ARG A 195 -30.84 30.52 5.02
C ARG A 195 -31.23 31.86 5.65
N ASP A 196 -32.17 32.57 5.03
CA ASP A 196 -32.60 33.90 5.47
C ASP A 196 -33.84 33.83 6.41
N GLY A 197 -34.29 32.63 6.81
CA GLY A 197 -35.41 32.44 7.74
C GLY A 197 -36.76 32.88 7.18
N THR A 198 -36.95 32.74 5.87
CA THR A 198 -38.17 33.13 5.12
C THR A 198 -38.83 31.96 4.42
N SER A 199 -38.34 30.75 4.66
CA SER A 199 -38.93 29.51 4.16
C SER A 199 -40.33 29.31 4.76
N ALA A 200 -41.13 28.47 4.11
CA ALA A 200 -42.43 28.05 4.63
C ALA A 200 -42.36 26.65 5.27
N ASN A 201 -41.17 26.09 5.43
CA ASN A 201 -40.93 24.72 5.90
C ASN A 201 -40.32 24.78 7.30
N ALA A 202 -41.10 24.40 8.31
CA ALA A 202 -40.69 24.46 9.71
C ALA A 202 -39.54 23.48 10.04
N ASP A 203 -39.41 22.39 9.30
CA ASP A 203 -38.33 21.40 9.49
C ASP A 203 -36.99 22.00 9.08
N ALA A 204 -36.95 22.63 7.90
CA ALA A 204 -35.77 23.33 7.41
C ALA A 204 -35.38 24.49 8.34
N ASP A 205 -36.34 25.30 8.79
CA ASP A 205 -36.04 26.38 9.73
C ASP A 205 -35.43 25.83 11.04
N ALA A 206 -35.97 24.74 11.57
CA ALA A 206 -35.46 24.10 12.79
C ALA A 206 -34.04 23.51 12.63
N ILE A 207 -33.72 22.97 11.45
CA ILE A 207 -32.40 22.38 11.14
C ILE A 207 -31.37 23.47 10.88
N PHE A 208 -31.68 24.45 10.02
CA PHE A 208 -30.67 25.35 9.46
C PHE A 208 -30.49 26.65 10.25
N ASP A 209 -31.54 27.23 10.84
CA ASP A 209 -31.43 28.52 11.55
C ASP A 209 -30.41 28.50 12.70
N PRO A 210 -30.37 27.48 13.58
CA PRO A 210 -29.40 27.43 14.66
C PRO A 210 -27.96 27.38 14.15
N VAL A 211 -27.73 26.65 13.05
CA VAL A 211 -26.41 26.45 12.45
C VAL A 211 -25.94 27.72 11.74
N VAL A 212 -26.82 28.38 10.97
CA VAL A 212 -26.51 29.68 10.35
C VAL A 212 -26.15 30.70 11.42
N ALA A 213 -26.88 30.75 12.54
CA ALA A 213 -26.58 31.63 13.65
C ALA A 213 -25.23 31.30 14.32
N ALA A 214 -24.94 30.01 14.54
CA ALA A 214 -23.67 29.55 15.11
C ALA A 214 -22.48 29.91 14.21
N LEU A 215 -22.58 29.66 12.90
CA LEU A 215 -21.54 30.03 11.93
C LEU A 215 -21.34 31.54 11.84
N ALA A 216 -22.42 32.33 11.88
CA ALA A 216 -22.33 33.78 11.92
C ALA A 216 -21.61 34.30 13.18
N ALA A 217 -21.87 33.68 14.35
CA ALA A 217 -21.16 34.01 15.58
C ALA A 217 -19.64 33.69 15.51
N HIS A 218 -19.26 32.73 14.67
CA HIS A 218 -17.87 32.35 14.39
C HIS A 218 -17.29 33.02 13.13
N GLY A 219 -17.95 34.06 12.60
CA GLY A 219 -17.40 34.93 11.57
C GLY A 219 -17.65 34.48 10.13
N VAL A 220 -18.58 33.55 9.89
CA VAL A 220 -19.07 33.18 8.55
C VAL A 220 -20.43 33.84 8.31
N PRO A 221 -20.52 34.97 7.57
CA PRO A 221 -21.78 35.65 7.37
C PRO A 221 -22.74 34.83 6.50
N ALA A 222 -24.03 34.80 6.84
CA ALA A 222 -25.05 34.10 6.05
C ALA A 222 -25.00 34.45 4.55
N GLY A 223 -24.83 35.73 4.20
CA GLY A 223 -24.73 36.18 2.82
C GLY A 223 -23.56 35.60 2.01
N ASP A 224 -22.57 35.00 2.67
CA ASP A 224 -21.40 34.36 2.06
C ASP A 224 -21.60 32.86 1.81
N ILE A 225 -22.64 32.25 2.39
CA ILE A 225 -22.97 30.84 2.21
C ILE A 225 -23.75 30.69 0.89
N ALA A 226 -23.12 30.06 -0.11
CA ALA A 226 -23.73 29.76 -1.40
C ALA A 226 -24.54 28.45 -1.35
N GLY A 227 -24.14 27.49 -0.54
CA GLY A 227 -24.90 26.28 -0.25
C GLY A 227 -24.43 25.67 1.07
N MET A 228 -25.33 24.96 1.75
CA MET A 228 -25.02 24.27 3.01
C MET A 228 -25.84 22.99 3.10
N THR A 229 -25.29 22.00 3.79
CA THR A 229 -26.06 20.91 4.38
C THR A 229 -25.82 20.88 5.89
N VAL A 230 -26.82 20.41 6.63
CA VAL A 230 -26.74 20.07 8.03
C VAL A 230 -27.19 18.62 8.17
N PHE A 231 -26.38 17.78 8.82
CA PHE A 231 -26.68 16.36 8.96
C PHE A 231 -26.19 15.82 10.31
N THR A 232 -26.89 14.82 10.82
CA THR A 232 -26.62 14.16 12.09
C THR A 232 -26.10 12.73 11.85
N THR A 233 -24.95 12.42 12.44
CA THR A 233 -24.31 11.11 12.30
C THR A 233 -24.99 10.03 13.13
N GLN A 234 -24.95 8.78 12.66
CA GLN A 234 -25.54 7.63 13.36
C GLN A 234 -24.81 7.26 14.67
N SER A 235 -25.43 6.40 15.48
CA SER A 235 -24.89 6.00 16.79
C SER A 235 -23.67 5.07 16.73
N THR A 236 -23.49 4.33 15.64
CA THR A 236 -22.40 3.35 15.38
C THR A 236 -22.22 2.26 16.46
N THR A 237 -21.55 2.56 17.57
CA THR A 237 -21.12 1.56 18.58
C THR A 237 -22.12 1.34 19.73
N ALA A 238 -23.19 2.14 19.81
CA ALA A 238 -24.12 2.15 20.95
C ALA A 238 -24.75 0.77 21.25
N ASP A 239 -25.16 0.03 20.21
CA ASP A 239 -25.77 -1.30 20.40
C ASP A 239 -24.79 -2.30 21.00
N LEU A 240 -23.53 -2.32 20.55
CA LEU A 240 -22.52 -3.26 21.05
C LEU A 240 -22.16 -2.96 22.51
N VAL A 241 -22.08 -1.68 22.87
CA VAL A 241 -21.90 -1.24 24.26
C VAL A 241 -23.11 -1.67 25.11
N ALA A 242 -24.34 -1.44 24.64
CA ALA A 242 -25.55 -1.85 25.34
C ALA A 242 -25.65 -3.38 25.50
N ILE A 243 -25.25 -4.15 24.48
CA ILE A 243 -25.18 -5.61 24.53
C ILE A 243 -24.21 -6.05 25.63
N ARG A 244 -22.99 -5.52 25.64
CA ARG A 244 -21.95 -5.86 26.63
C ARG A 244 -22.36 -5.46 28.06
N GLU A 245 -22.91 -4.27 28.26
CA GLU A 245 -23.17 -3.72 29.59
C GLU A 245 -24.50 -4.13 30.21
N THR A 246 -25.53 -4.34 29.38
CA THR A 246 -26.90 -4.53 29.86
C THR A 246 -27.48 -5.87 29.44
N VAL A 247 -27.40 -6.22 28.15
CA VAL A 247 -28.11 -7.41 27.64
C VAL A 247 -27.42 -8.70 28.07
N LEU A 248 -26.11 -8.85 27.81
CA LEU A 248 -25.38 -10.06 28.16
C LEU A 248 -25.36 -10.34 29.66
N PRO A 249 -25.12 -9.36 30.56
CA PRO A 249 -25.15 -9.61 32.01
C PRO A 249 -26.52 -10.05 32.53
N ALA A 250 -27.61 -9.73 31.83
CA ALA A 250 -28.97 -10.19 32.17
C ALA A 250 -29.24 -11.65 31.77
N LEU A 251 -28.40 -12.25 30.92
CA LEU A 251 -28.49 -13.65 30.52
C LEU A 251 -27.64 -14.56 31.43
N PRO A 252 -27.98 -15.86 31.55
CA PRO A 252 -27.09 -16.82 32.22
C PRO A 252 -25.68 -16.83 31.62
N VAL A 253 -24.67 -17.06 32.45
CA VAL A 253 -23.30 -17.29 31.99
C VAL A 253 -23.28 -18.57 31.14
N PRO A 254 -22.74 -18.54 29.90
CA PRO A 254 -22.69 -19.73 29.05
C PRO A 254 -21.88 -20.87 29.70
N ALA A 255 -22.27 -22.11 29.40
CA ALA A 255 -21.55 -23.31 29.82
C ALA A 255 -21.05 -24.10 28.60
N ALA A 256 -19.86 -24.65 28.70
CA ALA A 256 -19.27 -25.50 27.66
C ALA A 256 -19.96 -26.87 27.64
N ASP A 257 -20.45 -27.24 26.46
CA ASP A 257 -20.98 -28.57 26.15
C ASP A 257 -20.01 -29.35 25.28
N PHE A 258 -19.28 -30.27 25.92
CA PHE A 258 -18.49 -31.30 25.26
C PHE A 258 -19.20 -32.66 25.24
N ALA A 259 -20.31 -32.80 25.96
CA ALA A 259 -21.01 -34.06 26.17
C ALA A 259 -21.92 -34.43 24.99
N SER A 260 -22.41 -33.43 24.25
CA SER A 260 -23.20 -33.68 23.03
C SER A 260 -22.37 -34.26 21.89
N ARG A 261 -21.07 -33.94 21.82
CA ARG A 261 -20.14 -34.44 20.79
C ARG A 261 -18.81 -34.93 21.40
N PRO A 262 -18.82 -35.98 22.24
CA PRO A 262 -17.63 -36.41 22.99
C PRO A 262 -16.53 -37.01 22.11
N GLY A 263 -16.85 -37.34 20.85
CA GLY A 263 -15.87 -37.77 19.85
C GLY A 263 -14.93 -36.66 19.40
N LEU A 264 -15.24 -35.39 19.70
CA LEU A 264 -14.45 -34.21 19.34
C LEU A 264 -13.55 -33.73 20.48
N VAL A 265 -13.37 -34.55 21.52
CA VAL A 265 -12.48 -34.27 22.66
C VAL A 265 -11.27 -35.19 22.56
N PHE A 266 -10.14 -34.64 22.14
CA PHE A 266 -8.89 -35.34 21.92
C PHE A 266 -7.92 -35.10 23.09
N LYS A 267 -8.19 -35.75 24.22
CA LYS A 267 -7.41 -35.61 25.46
C LYS A 267 -6.44 -36.76 25.68
N GLY A 268 -5.16 -36.42 25.95
CA GLY A 268 -4.09 -37.37 26.26
C GLY A 268 -3.50 -38.06 25.02
N ALA A 269 -2.33 -38.66 25.19
CA ALA A 269 -1.45 -39.10 24.08
C ALA A 269 -2.14 -39.98 23.02
N ALA A 270 -3.00 -40.93 23.42
CA ALA A 270 -3.67 -41.82 22.47
C ALA A 270 -4.68 -41.05 21.59
N ARG A 271 -5.51 -40.20 22.20
CA ARG A 271 -6.50 -39.42 21.46
C ARG A 271 -5.86 -38.31 20.64
N LEU A 272 -4.77 -37.71 21.13
CA LEU A 272 -3.98 -36.76 20.34
C LEU A 272 -3.31 -37.44 19.14
N ALA A 273 -2.90 -38.71 19.26
CA ALA A 273 -2.42 -39.49 18.12
C ALA A 273 -3.56 -39.82 17.14
N ASP A 274 -4.79 -40.04 17.61
CA ASP A 274 -5.95 -40.16 16.71
C ASP A 274 -6.21 -38.84 15.95
N PHE A 275 -5.92 -37.69 16.57
CA PHE A 275 -6.09 -36.36 15.99
C PHE A 275 -4.95 -35.95 15.04
N PHE A 276 -3.69 -35.97 15.48
CA PHE A 276 -2.53 -35.51 14.70
C PHE A 276 -1.85 -36.63 13.88
N GLY A 277 -2.30 -37.87 14.00
CA GLY A 277 -1.65 -39.01 13.37
C GLY A 277 -0.26 -39.26 13.98
N THR A 278 0.75 -39.42 13.11
CA THR A 278 2.12 -39.77 13.55
C THR A 278 2.93 -38.59 14.11
N ALA A 279 2.47 -37.35 13.93
CA ALA A 279 3.19 -36.14 14.30
C ALA A 279 2.46 -35.39 15.43
N VAL A 280 2.39 -36.01 16.60
CA VAL A 280 1.76 -35.39 17.77
C VAL A 280 2.65 -34.26 18.31
N PRO A 281 2.14 -33.02 18.46
CA PRO A 281 2.87 -31.91 19.06
C PRO A 281 3.26 -32.16 20.51
N GLU A 282 4.37 -31.58 20.98
CA GLU A 282 4.96 -31.89 22.29
C GLU A 282 4.25 -31.17 23.43
N HIS A 283 3.75 -29.96 23.19
CA HIS A 283 3.28 -29.06 24.23
C HIS A 283 1.75 -29.08 24.39
N ILE A 284 1.03 -29.91 23.64
CA ILE A 284 -0.43 -30.00 23.70
C ILE A 284 -0.87 -31.19 24.56
N ALA A 285 -1.79 -30.96 25.52
CA ALA A 285 -2.43 -32.02 26.30
C ALA A 285 -3.83 -32.38 25.80
N THR A 286 -4.55 -31.40 25.27
CA THR A 286 -5.93 -31.58 24.79
C THR A 286 -6.20 -30.66 23.60
N VAL A 287 -6.84 -31.20 22.57
CA VAL A 287 -7.59 -30.44 21.56
C VAL A 287 -9.06 -30.82 21.73
N ALA A 288 -9.96 -29.85 21.87
CA ALA A 288 -11.38 -30.14 22.05
C ALA A 288 -12.26 -29.14 21.29
N THR A 289 -13.26 -29.65 20.58
CA THR A 289 -14.35 -28.84 20.03
C THR A 289 -15.60 -29.05 20.87
N GLY A 290 -16.13 -27.95 21.40
CA GLY A 290 -17.34 -27.90 22.22
C GLY A 290 -18.36 -26.92 21.65
N PHE A 291 -19.49 -26.79 22.34
CA PHE A 291 -20.53 -25.82 22.00
C PHE A 291 -20.88 -24.96 23.21
N TYR A 292 -21.24 -23.71 22.98
CA TYR A 292 -21.72 -22.82 24.03
C TYR A 292 -22.89 -21.98 23.53
N ALA A 293 -23.78 -21.62 24.44
CA ALA A 293 -24.96 -20.82 24.13
C ALA A 293 -24.54 -19.36 23.88
N SER A 294 -24.77 -18.85 22.66
CA SER A 294 -24.53 -17.45 22.29
C SER A 294 -25.84 -16.78 21.87
N PRO A 295 -26.21 -15.62 22.42
CA PRO A 295 -27.42 -14.91 22.02
C PRO A 295 -27.28 -14.36 20.61
N ARG A 296 -28.29 -14.64 19.78
CA ARG A 296 -28.39 -14.10 18.43
C ARG A 296 -29.28 -12.86 18.41
N PHE A 297 -28.78 -11.82 17.75
CA PHE A 297 -29.42 -10.53 17.53
C PHE A 297 -29.84 -10.31 16.07
N GLN A 298 -29.28 -11.08 15.13
CA GLN A 298 -29.70 -11.10 13.73
C GLN A 298 -31.04 -11.81 13.55
N THR A 299 -32.01 -11.14 12.91
CA THR A 299 -33.27 -11.75 12.48
C THR A 299 -33.01 -13.01 11.68
N HIS A 300 -33.87 -14.02 11.81
CA HIS A 300 -33.77 -15.17 10.92
C HIS A 300 -34.13 -14.72 9.52
N ASP A 301 -33.40 -15.24 8.53
CA ASP A 301 -33.91 -15.43 7.19
C ASP A 301 -35.28 -16.17 7.30
N PRO A 302 -36.41 -15.53 6.89
CA PRO A 302 -37.76 -16.09 7.03
C PRO A 302 -37.98 -17.38 6.21
N ASP A 303 -37.24 -17.56 5.12
CA ASP A 303 -37.33 -18.74 4.23
C ASP A 303 -36.26 -19.79 4.57
N GLY A 304 -35.22 -19.40 5.30
CA GLY A 304 -34.25 -20.27 5.96
C GLY A 304 -33.33 -21.02 4.98
N ASP A 305 -33.14 -20.46 3.80
CA ASP A 305 -32.41 -21.04 2.68
C ASP A 305 -31.00 -20.43 2.51
N GLY A 306 -30.71 -19.35 3.24
CA GLY A 306 -29.40 -18.74 3.40
C GLY A 306 -28.95 -17.91 2.17
N PRO A 307 -27.85 -17.16 2.29
CA PRO A 307 -27.47 -16.11 1.34
C PRO A 307 -27.23 -16.57 -0.11
N PHE A 308 -27.11 -17.88 -0.34
CA PHE A 308 -26.90 -18.49 -1.65
C PHE A 308 -28.19 -18.98 -2.33
N ALA A 309 -29.25 -19.22 -1.57
CA ALA A 309 -30.52 -19.63 -2.15
C ALA A 309 -31.30 -18.45 -2.74
N ASP A 310 -31.02 -17.24 -2.23
CA ASP A 310 -31.47 -15.97 -2.80
C ASP A 310 -30.71 -15.55 -4.06
N LEU A 311 -29.58 -16.21 -4.36
CA LEU A 311 -28.84 -15.96 -5.60
C LEU A 311 -29.53 -16.64 -6.79
N PRO A 312 -29.77 -15.92 -7.90
CA PRO A 312 -30.08 -16.56 -9.16
C PRO A 312 -28.88 -17.43 -9.57
N VAL A 313 -29.12 -18.72 -9.82
CA VAL A 313 -28.09 -19.66 -10.29
C VAL A 313 -27.41 -19.13 -11.56
N ALA A 314 -26.09 -19.31 -11.70
CA ALA A 314 -25.33 -18.91 -12.89
C ALA A 314 -26.04 -19.33 -14.21
N PRO A 315 -26.12 -18.45 -15.24
CA PRO A 315 -25.34 -17.23 -15.44
C PRO A 315 -26.07 -15.93 -15.05
N SER A 316 -27.18 -16.00 -14.30
CA SER A 316 -28.05 -14.83 -14.03
C SER A 316 -27.75 -14.08 -12.73
N PHE A 317 -26.49 -14.01 -12.30
CA PHE A 317 -26.07 -13.17 -11.14
C PHE A 317 -26.40 -11.67 -11.30
N ALA A 318 -26.89 -11.25 -12.48
CA ALA A 318 -27.06 -9.86 -12.91
C ALA A 318 -28.45 -9.26 -12.62
N SER A 319 -29.38 -9.95 -11.97
CA SER A 319 -30.68 -9.35 -11.66
C SER A 319 -31.37 -9.98 -10.46
N CYS A 320 -31.74 -9.16 -9.48
CA CYS A 320 -32.84 -9.39 -8.52
C CYS A 320 -34.23 -9.46 -9.21
N ALA A 321 -34.28 -9.84 -10.49
CA ALA A 321 -35.49 -9.84 -11.30
C ALA A 321 -35.44 -10.88 -12.44
N ALA A 322 -35.85 -12.10 -12.09
CA ALA A 322 -36.63 -13.02 -12.95
C ALA A 322 -37.15 -14.23 -12.15
N SER A 323 -36.58 -14.52 -10.97
CA SER A 323 -36.97 -15.67 -10.12
C SER A 323 -37.41 -15.34 -8.69
N GLY A 324 -37.27 -14.11 -8.19
CA GLY A 324 -37.69 -13.68 -6.85
C GLY A 324 -37.16 -12.28 -6.53
N SER A 325 -37.79 -11.55 -5.61
CA SER A 325 -37.22 -10.32 -5.04
C SER A 325 -36.03 -10.70 -4.16
N CYS A 326 -34.87 -10.08 -4.34
CA CYS A 326 -33.82 -10.12 -3.32
C CYS A 326 -34.44 -9.58 -2.01
N GLU A 327 -34.29 -10.31 -0.91
CA GLU A 327 -34.78 -9.84 0.39
C GLU A 327 -33.96 -8.63 0.84
N THR A 328 -34.64 -7.61 1.39
CA THR A 328 -34.05 -6.27 1.57
C THR A 328 -33.81 -5.88 3.02
N THR A 329 -34.34 -6.64 4.00
CA THR A 329 -34.31 -6.25 5.43
C THR A 329 -34.11 -7.41 6.41
N ASP A 330 -33.73 -8.58 5.93
CA ASP A 330 -33.45 -9.77 6.72
C ASP A 330 -32.05 -9.73 7.35
N GLU A 331 -31.79 -10.71 8.23
CA GLU A 331 -30.51 -10.88 8.94
C GLU A 331 -29.99 -9.64 9.69
N ARG A 332 -30.90 -8.75 10.11
CA ARG A 332 -30.60 -7.48 10.76
C ARG A 332 -30.70 -7.51 12.27
N PHE A 333 -29.96 -6.62 12.92
CA PHE A 333 -30.14 -6.29 14.34
C PHE A 333 -31.43 -5.50 14.52
N THR A 334 -32.20 -5.87 15.53
CA THR A 334 -33.45 -5.19 15.89
C THR A 334 -33.42 -4.68 17.33
N ARG A 335 -34.19 -3.63 17.57
CA ARG A 335 -34.34 -3.00 18.89
C ARG A 335 -35.79 -3.13 19.35
N ASP A 336 -35.99 -3.20 20.66
CA ASP A 336 -37.32 -3.07 21.24
C ASP A 336 -37.77 -1.59 21.26
N ALA A 337 -39.00 -1.33 21.73
CA ALA A 337 -39.54 0.02 21.82
C ALA A 337 -38.76 0.96 22.77
N SER A 338 -37.83 0.44 23.58
CA SER A 338 -36.93 1.23 24.43
C SER A 338 -35.57 1.50 23.79
N GLY A 339 -35.34 1.02 22.57
CA GLY A 339 -34.05 1.10 21.89
C GLY A 339 -33.05 0.01 22.32
N THR A 340 -33.47 -0.98 23.11
CA THR A 340 -32.57 -2.05 23.58
C THR A 340 -32.43 -3.13 22.52
N PRO A 341 -31.22 -3.61 22.18
CA PRO A 341 -31.02 -4.72 21.25
C PRO A 341 -31.76 -5.99 21.67
N VAL A 342 -32.50 -6.60 20.74
CA VAL A 342 -33.35 -7.76 21.00
C VAL A 342 -32.58 -9.06 20.82
N VAL A 343 -32.60 -9.91 21.86
CA VAL A 343 -32.17 -11.31 21.75
C VAL A 343 -33.30 -12.12 21.13
N ILE A 344 -33.06 -12.69 19.95
CA ILE A 344 -34.04 -13.46 19.20
C ILE A 344 -34.11 -14.90 19.73
N ASP A 345 -32.94 -15.53 19.87
CA ASP A 345 -32.75 -16.82 20.49
C ASP A 345 -31.30 -16.97 20.98
N VAL A 346 -30.96 -18.13 21.56
CA VAL A 346 -29.64 -18.40 22.14
C VAL A 346 -29.11 -19.75 21.64
N PRO A 347 -28.76 -19.88 20.34
CA PRO A 347 -28.30 -21.14 19.77
C PRO A 347 -26.95 -21.59 20.36
N PRO A 348 -26.70 -22.91 20.46
CA PRO A 348 -25.38 -23.43 20.75
C PRO A 348 -24.48 -23.33 19.52
N ILE A 349 -23.41 -22.53 19.60
CA ILE A 349 -22.42 -22.36 18.52
C ILE A 349 -21.09 -23.04 18.87
N PRO A 350 -20.32 -23.51 17.87
CA PRO A 350 -19.10 -24.26 18.10
C PRO A 350 -17.94 -23.35 18.54
N PHE A 351 -17.09 -23.89 19.41
CA PHE A 351 -15.78 -23.34 19.74
C PHE A 351 -14.75 -24.46 19.80
N THR A 352 -13.48 -24.13 19.57
CA THR A 352 -12.35 -25.05 19.75
C THR A 352 -11.40 -24.49 20.79
N VAL A 353 -10.87 -25.36 21.64
CA VAL A 353 -9.85 -25.03 22.66
C VAL A 353 -8.66 -25.99 22.57
N VAL A 354 -7.46 -25.45 22.70
CA VAL A 354 -6.20 -26.18 22.85
C VAL A 354 -5.65 -25.90 24.25
N VAL A 355 -5.42 -26.96 25.02
CA VAL A 355 -4.90 -26.87 26.40
C VAL A 355 -3.45 -27.35 26.44
N PRO A 356 -2.52 -26.56 27.02
CA PRO A 356 -1.12 -26.95 27.14
C PRO A 356 -0.89 -28.18 28.03
N SER A 357 0.18 -28.89 27.75
CA SER A 357 0.74 -29.93 28.62
C SER A 357 1.64 -29.31 29.69
N GLY A 358 1.97 -30.09 30.72
CA GLY A 358 2.77 -29.60 31.85
C GLY A 358 1.94 -29.04 32.99
N THR A 359 2.55 -28.15 33.78
CA THR A 359 1.93 -27.57 35.00
C THR A 359 1.55 -26.12 34.73
N PRO A 360 0.26 -25.73 34.86
CA PRO A 360 -0.15 -24.35 34.68
C PRO A 360 0.48 -23.43 35.75
N PRO A 361 0.61 -22.13 35.45
CA PRO A 361 0.79 -21.10 36.48
C PRO A 361 -0.28 -21.19 37.57
N ALA A 362 -0.03 -20.57 38.74
CA ALA A 362 -0.93 -20.66 39.88
C ALA A 362 -2.36 -20.16 39.59
N ALA A 363 -2.50 -19.16 38.71
CA ALA A 363 -3.79 -18.62 38.27
C ALA A 363 -4.47 -19.48 37.19
N GLY A 364 -3.73 -20.35 36.50
CA GLY A 364 -4.19 -21.08 35.32
C GLY A 364 -3.33 -20.75 34.10
N TRP A 365 -3.61 -21.40 32.98
CA TRP A 365 -3.06 -21.05 31.68
C TRP A 365 -3.73 -19.76 31.17
N PRO A 366 -2.97 -18.68 30.92
CA PRO A 366 -3.49 -17.52 30.19
C PRO A 366 -4.04 -17.94 28.82
N VAL A 367 -5.04 -17.21 28.33
CA VAL A 367 -5.82 -17.63 27.16
C VAL A 367 -5.63 -16.67 26.00
N ILE A 368 -5.27 -17.18 24.82
CA ILE A 368 -5.27 -16.43 23.56
C ILE A 368 -6.54 -16.81 22.77
N ILE A 369 -7.39 -15.82 22.51
CA ILE A 369 -8.49 -15.93 21.57
C ILE A 369 -7.92 -15.78 20.15
N GLN A 370 -7.98 -16.85 19.37
CA GLN A 370 -7.51 -16.92 17.98
C GLN A 370 -8.71 -16.76 17.03
N GLN A 371 -8.72 -15.69 16.23
CA GLN A 371 -9.78 -15.45 15.23
C GLN A 371 -9.25 -15.61 13.80
N HIS A 372 -9.92 -16.46 13.03
CA HIS A 372 -9.49 -16.89 11.71
C HIS A 372 -9.66 -15.82 10.61
N ALA A 373 -8.90 -15.98 9.53
CA ALA A 373 -8.99 -15.18 8.31
C ALA A 373 -10.18 -15.59 7.42
N LEU A 374 -10.46 -14.78 6.40
CA LEU A 374 -11.53 -15.03 5.43
C LEU A 374 -11.33 -16.37 4.70
N GLY A 375 -12.39 -17.17 4.60
CA GLY A 375 -12.33 -18.52 4.00
C GLY A 375 -11.72 -19.60 4.90
N GLY A 376 -11.27 -19.24 6.11
CA GLY A 376 -10.84 -20.18 7.15
C GLY A 376 -11.97 -20.53 8.14
N ASP A 377 -11.62 -21.28 9.17
CA ASP A 377 -12.50 -21.60 10.30
C ASP A 377 -11.68 -21.73 11.61
N ARG A 378 -12.31 -22.18 12.70
CA ARG A 378 -11.66 -22.37 14.01
C ARG A 378 -10.51 -23.40 14.02
N ALA A 379 -10.20 -24.10 12.92
CA ALA A 379 -8.99 -24.90 12.79
C ALA A 379 -7.70 -24.07 12.99
N SER A 380 -7.76 -22.74 12.80
CA SER A 380 -6.65 -21.84 13.13
C SER A 380 -6.21 -21.96 14.60
N VAL A 381 -7.15 -22.20 15.52
CA VAL A 381 -6.85 -22.40 16.96
C VAL A 381 -5.88 -23.57 17.15
N VAL A 382 -6.08 -24.65 16.39
CA VAL A 382 -5.20 -25.83 16.41
C VAL A 382 -3.87 -25.53 15.73
N ALA A 383 -3.88 -24.78 14.63
CA ALA A 383 -2.68 -24.41 13.88
C ALA A 383 -1.69 -23.60 14.71
N PHE A 384 -2.18 -22.66 15.54
CA PHE A 384 -1.34 -21.89 16.48
C PHE A 384 -1.10 -22.59 17.81
N GLY A 385 -1.95 -23.58 18.16
CA GLY A 385 -2.01 -24.16 19.49
C GLY A 385 -0.69 -24.73 20.03
N GLU A 386 0.16 -25.32 19.20
CA GLU A 386 1.49 -25.80 19.66
C GLU A 386 2.41 -24.64 20.01
N ALA A 387 2.42 -23.58 19.19
CA ALA A 387 3.30 -22.43 19.38
C ALA A 387 2.88 -21.58 20.60
N ASP A 388 1.57 -21.47 20.83
CA ASP A 388 0.97 -20.86 22.02
C ASP A 388 1.26 -21.72 23.27
N ALA A 389 1.00 -23.03 23.20
CA ALA A 389 1.20 -23.95 24.33
C ALA A 389 2.66 -24.08 24.75
N ALA A 390 3.61 -24.04 23.80
CA ALA A 390 5.05 -24.02 24.08
C ALA A 390 5.47 -22.81 24.92
N ARG A 391 4.71 -21.71 24.88
CA ARG A 391 4.91 -20.50 25.68
C ARG A 391 3.98 -20.42 26.89
N GLY A 392 3.22 -21.48 27.15
CA GLY A 392 2.32 -21.58 28.31
C GLY A 392 1.01 -20.82 28.14
N PHE A 393 0.49 -20.72 26.92
CA PHE A 393 -0.84 -20.17 26.65
C PHE A 393 -1.79 -21.27 26.17
N ALA A 394 -3.02 -21.26 26.68
CA ALA A 394 -4.12 -21.99 26.05
C ALA A 394 -4.69 -21.16 24.90
N SER A 395 -5.18 -21.82 23.85
CA SER A 395 -5.78 -21.14 22.70
C SER A 395 -7.26 -21.49 22.59
N ILE A 396 -8.11 -20.53 22.26
CA ILE A 396 -9.55 -20.73 22.05
C ILE A 396 -10.04 -19.92 20.86
N GLY A 397 -11.08 -20.37 20.16
CA GLY A 397 -11.66 -19.60 19.06
C GLY A 397 -12.98 -20.16 18.56
N ILE A 398 -13.66 -19.36 17.74
CA ILE A 398 -14.98 -19.67 17.18
C ILE A 398 -14.96 -19.52 15.65
N ASP A 399 -15.95 -20.13 15.00
CA ASP A 399 -16.23 -19.75 13.62
C ASP A 399 -16.95 -18.39 13.60
N ALA A 400 -16.51 -17.50 12.71
CA ALA A 400 -17.29 -16.33 12.35
C ALA A 400 -18.66 -16.75 11.77
N VAL A 401 -19.63 -15.83 11.75
CA VAL A 401 -20.90 -16.05 11.04
C VAL A 401 -20.61 -16.55 9.61
N GLN A 402 -21.40 -17.52 9.14
CA GLN A 402 -21.28 -18.13 7.81
C GLN A 402 -19.88 -18.72 7.49
N HIS A 403 -19.10 -19.12 8.51
CA HIS A 403 -17.87 -19.88 8.34
C HIS A 403 -17.94 -21.24 9.06
N GLY A 404 -17.07 -22.18 8.66
CA GLY A 404 -16.92 -23.48 9.30
C GLY A 404 -18.25 -24.22 9.51
N TYR A 405 -18.50 -24.63 10.75
CA TYR A 405 -19.74 -25.30 11.13
C TYR A 405 -20.96 -24.38 11.09
N ARG A 406 -20.78 -23.07 11.26
CA ARG A 406 -21.87 -22.09 11.18
C ARG A 406 -22.38 -21.90 9.76
N TYR A 407 -21.52 -22.07 8.76
CA TYR A 407 -21.95 -22.09 7.35
C TYR A 407 -22.88 -23.27 7.04
N TRP A 408 -22.55 -24.45 7.57
CA TRP A 408 -23.29 -25.69 7.31
C TRP A 408 -24.42 -25.96 8.32
N ASN A 409 -24.71 -25.01 9.21
CA ASN A 409 -25.67 -25.17 10.32
C ASN A 409 -25.41 -26.44 11.15
N CYS A 410 -24.14 -26.77 11.35
CA CYS A 410 -23.70 -27.90 12.16
C CYS A 410 -23.74 -27.53 13.65
N GLY A 411 -24.55 -28.24 14.43
CA GLY A 411 -24.81 -27.94 15.83
C GLY A 411 -24.54 -29.11 16.78
N ALA A 412 -24.70 -28.85 18.08
CA ALA A 412 -24.47 -29.83 19.14
C ALA A 412 -25.32 -31.11 18.99
N ALA A 413 -26.54 -30.99 18.45
CA ALA A 413 -27.53 -32.06 18.43
C ALA A 413 -27.29 -33.17 17.39
N ALA A 414 -26.44 -32.96 16.38
CA ALA A 414 -26.23 -33.93 15.30
C ALA A 414 -24.81 -33.92 14.74
N ALA A 415 -24.43 -35.02 14.09
CA ALA A 415 -23.18 -35.09 13.32
C ALA A 415 -23.22 -34.13 12.14
N CYS A 416 -22.13 -33.39 11.92
CA CYS A 416 -21.98 -32.51 10.77
C CYS A 416 -21.75 -33.36 9.51
N PRO A 417 -22.65 -33.35 8.51
CA PRO A 417 -22.48 -34.18 7.31
C PRO A 417 -21.22 -33.84 6.51
N GLN A 418 -20.72 -32.62 6.65
CA GLN A 418 -19.52 -32.10 6.01
C GLN A 418 -18.25 -32.42 6.80
N ASP A 419 -18.34 -33.00 8.00
CA ASP A 419 -17.18 -33.45 8.78
C ASP A 419 -17.14 -34.98 8.78
N THR A 420 -16.30 -35.52 7.91
CA THR A 420 -16.20 -36.95 7.56
C THR A 420 -14.79 -37.50 7.66
N ARG A 421 -13.79 -36.64 7.87
CA ARG A 421 -12.36 -36.94 7.87
C ARG A 421 -11.68 -36.08 8.92
N ASN A 422 -10.45 -36.46 9.19
CA ASN A 422 -9.55 -35.74 10.05
C ASN A 422 -8.42 -35.23 9.16
N ALA A 423 -8.40 -33.92 8.91
CA ALA A 423 -7.42 -33.29 8.05
C ALA A 423 -6.02 -33.28 8.68
N PHE A 424 -5.93 -33.19 10.01
CA PHE A 424 -4.67 -33.17 10.76
C PHE A 424 -3.98 -34.54 10.79
N GLY A 425 -4.75 -35.61 11.03
CA GLY A 425 -4.25 -36.97 11.17
C GLY A 425 -4.30 -37.80 9.89
N GLY A 426 -4.97 -37.30 8.85
CA GLY A 426 -5.11 -37.97 7.56
C GLY A 426 -6.01 -39.22 7.60
N THR A 427 -7.03 -39.23 8.46
CA THR A 427 -7.95 -40.37 8.63
C THR A 427 -9.38 -40.04 8.17
N ALA A 428 -10.23 -41.05 7.97
CA ALA A 428 -11.64 -40.87 7.60
C ALA A 428 -12.57 -40.82 8.83
N VAL A 429 -12.13 -40.13 9.89
CA VAL A 429 -12.87 -39.97 11.14
C VAL A 429 -13.08 -38.48 11.37
N PRO A 430 -14.28 -38.02 11.74
CA PRO A 430 -14.53 -36.60 11.99
C PRO A 430 -13.60 -36.02 13.06
N ASP A 431 -13.02 -34.85 12.78
CA ASP A 431 -12.11 -34.15 13.70
C ASP A 431 -12.73 -32.91 14.36
N GLY A 432 -13.96 -32.59 13.99
CA GLY A 432 -14.67 -31.44 14.52
C GLY A 432 -14.48 -30.20 13.68
N PHE A 433 -14.03 -30.31 12.42
CA PHE A 433 -13.93 -29.22 11.44
C PHE A 433 -14.64 -29.66 10.14
N ALA A 434 -15.13 -28.70 9.34
CA ALA A 434 -15.81 -29.07 8.11
C ALA A 434 -14.77 -29.48 7.05
N ASP A 435 -14.89 -30.69 6.48
CA ASP A 435 -14.06 -31.14 5.36
C ASP A 435 -14.54 -30.47 4.08
N ASP A 436 -13.83 -29.42 3.66
CA ASP A 436 -14.21 -28.76 2.41
C ASP A 436 -13.27 -29.05 1.24
N PRO A 437 -13.75 -29.75 0.20
CA PRO A 437 -13.14 -29.74 -1.13
C PRO A 437 -13.93 -28.95 -2.20
N ASN A 438 -15.11 -28.36 -1.94
CA ASN A 438 -16.03 -27.81 -2.96
C ASN A 438 -16.79 -26.51 -2.64
N THR A 439 -16.80 -25.96 -1.42
CA THR A 439 -17.21 -24.57 -1.14
C THR A 439 -16.00 -23.66 -1.29
N GLY A 440 -15.54 -23.47 -2.54
CA GLY A 440 -14.35 -22.66 -2.83
C GLY A 440 -14.35 -21.30 -2.14
N PHE A 441 -13.16 -20.69 -1.98
CA PHE A 441 -12.94 -19.34 -1.45
C PHE A 441 -14.06 -18.34 -1.79
N LEU A 442 -14.57 -18.37 -3.03
CA LEU A 442 -15.69 -17.54 -3.47
C LEU A 442 -17.01 -17.75 -2.68
N SER A 443 -17.43 -18.98 -2.35
CA SER A 443 -18.69 -19.23 -1.63
C SER A 443 -18.64 -18.83 -0.15
N VAL A 444 -17.57 -19.09 0.58
CA VAL A 444 -17.50 -18.65 1.99
C VAL A 444 -17.45 -17.11 2.07
N ASN A 445 -16.75 -16.49 1.13
CA ASN A 445 -16.63 -15.03 1.04
C ASN A 445 -17.94 -14.37 0.63
N LEU A 446 -18.59 -14.89 -0.41
CA LEU A 446 -19.89 -14.37 -0.84
C LEU A 446 -20.97 -14.63 0.21
N GLY A 447 -20.85 -15.66 1.06
CA GLY A 447 -21.75 -15.85 2.19
C GLY A 447 -21.63 -14.68 3.16
N PHE A 448 -20.48 -14.54 3.80
CA PHE A 448 -20.23 -13.51 4.83
C PHE A 448 -20.50 -12.08 4.35
N PHE A 449 -20.18 -11.80 3.07
CA PHE A 449 -20.46 -10.51 2.43
C PHE A 449 -21.79 -10.46 1.69
N GLN A 450 -22.73 -11.38 1.98
CA GLN A 450 -24.10 -11.38 1.44
C GLN A 450 -24.17 -11.16 -0.07
N ALA A 451 -23.19 -11.71 -0.78
CA ALA A 451 -22.91 -11.52 -2.20
C ALA A 451 -23.02 -10.06 -2.70
N PHE A 452 -22.85 -9.06 -1.81
CA PHE A 452 -23.06 -7.63 -2.05
C PHE A 452 -24.49 -7.22 -2.44
N HIS A 453 -25.52 -8.02 -2.13
CA HIS A 453 -26.93 -7.68 -2.39
C HIS A 453 -27.70 -7.19 -1.14
N ASN A 454 -27.29 -7.61 0.08
CA ASN A 454 -27.83 -7.16 1.36
C ASN A 454 -26.72 -6.59 2.26
N PHE A 455 -26.56 -5.27 2.30
CA PHE A 455 -25.52 -4.60 3.08
C PHE A 455 -25.80 -4.55 4.59
N LEU A 456 -27.08 -4.67 5.02
CA LEU A 456 -27.43 -4.83 6.43
C LEU A 456 -26.94 -6.18 6.97
N GLY A 457 -27.13 -7.25 6.20
CA GLY A 457 -26.62 -8.57 6.55
C GLY A 457 -25.09 -8.59 6.66
N ILE A 458 -24.37 -7.89 5.78
CA ILE A 458 -22.90 -7.73 5.91
C ILE A 458 -22.55 -7.07 7.25
N ARG A 459 -23.15 -5.91 7.52
CA ARG A 459 -22.96 -5.17 8.78
C ARG A 459 -23.23 -6.07 9.99
N ASP A 460 -24.34 -6.77 9.97
CA ASP A 460 -24.82 -7.51 11.12
C ASP A 460 -24.14 -8.88 11.28
N ASN A 461 -23.52 -9.43 10.22
CA ASN A 461 -22.63 -10.59 10.30
C ASN A 461 -21.38 -10.30 11.14
N PHE A 462 -20.78 -9.12 10.96
CA PHE A 462 -19.70 -8.63 11.82
C PHE A 462 -20.19 -8.45 13.26
N ARG A 463 -21.29 -7.70 13.44
CA ARG A 463 -21.80 -7.37 14.79
C ARG A 463 -22.25 -8.59 15.57
N GLN A 464 -22.84 -9.59 14.92
CA GLN A 464 -23.17 -10.87 15.56
C GLN A 464 -21.91 -11.61 15.97
N THR A 465 -20.89 -11.65 15.11
CA THR A 465 -19.60 -12.25 15.47
C THR A 465 -18.96 -11.54 16.68
N TYR A 466 -19.14 -10.22 16.83
CA TYR A 466 -18.69 -9.49 18.02
C TYR A 466 -19.45 -9.94 19.27
N ALA A 467 -20.79 -10.04 19.20
CA ALA A 467 -21.62 -10.52 20.30
C ALA A 467 -21.28 -11.96 20.71
N ASP A 468 -20.91 -12.80 19.74
CA ASP A 468 -20.44 -14.16 19.99
C ASP A 468 -19.11 -14.15 20.74
N LEU A 469 -18.14 -13.33 20.33
CA LEU A 469 -16.84 -13.19 21.04
C LEU A 469 -17.00 -12.62 22.45
N LEU A 470 -17.89 -11.64 22.67
CA LEU A 470 -18.26 -11.16 24.01
C LEU A 470 -18.82 -12.31 24.87
N SER A 471 -19.62 -13.19 24.27
CA SER A 471 -20.18 -14.37 24.95
C SER A 471 -19.12 -15.46 25.20
N LEU A 472 -18.10 -15.57 24.35
CA LEU A 472 -16.95 -16.46 24.54
C LEU A 472 -16.10 -16.01 25.75
N VAL A 473 -15.89 -14.71 25.94
CA VAL A 473 -15.23 -14.19 27.15
C VAL A 473 -16.04 -14.55 28.40
N ARG A 474 -17.37 -14.39 28.36
CA ARG A 474 -18.26 -14.85 29.44
C ARG A 474 -18.19 -16.36 29.69
N LEU A 475 -18.00 -17.18 28.65
CA LEU A 475 -17.79 -18.63 28.80
C LEU A 475 -16.50 -18.93 29.59
N LEU A 476 -15.41 -18.20 29.35
CA LEU A 476 -14.14 -18.34 30.08
C LEU A 476 -14.34 -18.06 31.57
N HIS A 477 -15.04 -16.97 31.92
CA HIS A 477 -15.39 -16.65 33.32
C HIS A 477 -16.27 -17.71 34.01
N GLY A 478 -16.92 -18.57 33.24
CA GLY A 478 -17.74 -19.66 33.77
C GLY A 478 -16.93 -20.87 34.28
N HIS A 479 -15.65 -21.02 33.89
CA HIS A 479 -14.78 -22.16 34.23
C HIS A 479 -15.39 -23.56 33.98
N THR A 480 -16.35 -23.65 33.07
CA THR A 480 -16.98 -24.93 32.70
C THR A 480 -16.07 -25.76 31.80
N ILE A 481 -15.20 -25.11 31.03
CA ILE A 481 -14.13 -25.75 30.25
C ILE A 481 -13.15 -26.45 31.19
N ASP A 482 -12.69 -25.75 32.22
CA ASP A 482 -11.76 -26.21 33.26
C ASP A 482 -12.26 -27.52 33.88
N THR A 483 -13.52 -27.51 34.32
CA THR A 483 -14.16 -28.67 34.95
C THR A 483 -14.32 -29.84 33.97
N ALA A 484 -14.71 -29.57 32.72
CA ALA A 484 -14.97 -30.62 31.73
C ALA A 484 -13.68 -31.27 31.19
N LEU A 485 -12.62 -30.47 31.04
CA LEU A 485 -11.35 -30.90 30.46
C LEU A 485 -10.27 -31.20 31.50
N ASP A 486 -10.53 -31.00 32.81
CA ASP A 486 -9.53 -31.07 33.89
C ASP A 486 -8.33 -30.17 33.56
N ALA A 487 -8.66 -28.93 33.17
CA ALA A 487 -7.72 -27.85 32.86
C ALA A 487 -7.91 -26.73 33.88
N GLN A 488 -6.96 -25.81 33.95
CA GLN A 488 -7.09 -24.58 34.73
C GLN A 488 -6.80 -23.42 33.78
N LEU A 489 -7.81 -22.66 33.39
CA LEU A 489 -7.68 -21.48 32.53
C LEU A 489 -7.70 -20.22 33.39
N ASP A 490 -6.85 -19.26 33.06
CA ASP A 490 -6.81 -17.95 33.72
C ASP A 490 -7.72 -16.97 32.97
N ASP A 491 -8.91 -16.74 33.52
CA ASP A 491 -9.91 -15.82 32.98
C ASP A 491 -9.59 -14.35 33.26
N THR A 492 -8.51 -14.05 33.99
CA THR A 492 -8.01 -12.69 34.26
C THR A 492 -6.87 -12.27 33.33
N ARG A 493 -6.47 -13.16 32.41
CA ARG A 493 -5.40 -12.96 31.42
C ARG A 493 -5.84 -13.49 30.06
N ILE A 494 -6.74 -12.73 29.43
CA ILE A 494 -7.28 -13.01 28.11
C ILE A 494 -6.59 -12.11 27.09
N PHE A 495 -6.10 -12.70 26.00
CA PHE A 495 -5.42 -12.03 24.91
C PHE A 495 -6.18 -12.29 23.60
N TYR A 496 -6.02 -11.41 22.63
CA TYR A 496 -6.65 -11.58 21.31
C TYR A 496 -5.62 -11.57 20.20
N MET A 497 -5.76 -12.48 19.24
CA MET A 497 -4.98 -12.51 18.02
C MET A 497 -5.91 -12.74 16.84
N GLY A 498 -6.00 -11.74 15.96
CA GLY A 498 -6.82 -11.78 14.76
C GLY A 498 -5.99 -11.51 13.51
N HIS A 499 -6.27 -12.24 12.44
CA HIS A 499 -5.55 -12.12 11.16
C HIS A 499 -6.52 -11.82 10.02
N SER A 500 -6.23 -10.82 9.17
CA SER A 500 -7.09 -10.45 8.05
C SER A 500 -8.52 -10.16 8.53
N LEU A 501 -9.53 -10.92 8.10
CA LEU A 501 -10.90 -10.86 8.62
C LEU A 501 -10.96 -10.95 10.14
N GLY A 502 -10.15 -11.81 10.78
CA GLY A 502 -10.08 -11.86 12.23
C GLY A 502 -9.52 -10.58 12.84
N GLY A 503 -8.64 -9.87 12.13
CA GLY A 503 -8.20 -8.52 12.52
C GLY A 503 -9.33 -7.49 12.36
N LEU A 504 -10.07 -7.51 11.24
CA LEU A 504 -11.25 -6.66 11.00
C LEU A 504 -12.35 -6.90 12.06
N ILE A 505 -12.49 -8.15 12.49
CA ILE A 505 -13.41 -8.50 13.57
C ILE A 505 -12.88 -7.96 14.90
N GLY A 506 -11.58 -8.12 15.13
CA GLY A 506 -10.90 -7.66 16.34
C GLY A 506 -10.95 -6.14 16.53
N SER A 507 -10.90 -5.36 15.45
CA SER A 507 -10.98 -3.90 15.51
C SER A 507 -12.36 -3.39 15.96
N GLY A 508 -13.41 -4.20 15.81
CA GLY A 508 -14.74 -3.95 16.37
C GLY A 508 -14.95 -4.56 17.77
N PHE A 509 -14.41 -5.75 18.02
CA PHE A 509 -14.59 -6.49 19.29
C PHE A 509 -13.71 -5.98 20.45
N VAL A 510 -12.38 -5.87 20.23
CA VAL A 510 -11.40 -5.52 21.29
C VAL A 510 -11.68 -4.18 21.97
N PRO A 511 -12.12 -3.11 21.26
CA PRO A 511 -12.45 -1.85 21.92
C PRO A 511 -13.67 -1.93 22.85
N ILE A 512 -14.56 -2.92 22.66
CA ILE A 512 -15.80 -3.10 23.43
C ILE A 512 -15.59 -4.03 24.62
N GLU A 513 -14.69 -5.01 24.50
CA GLU A 513 -14.44 -6.01 25.54
C GLU A 513 -13.35 -5.55 26.55
N PRO A 514 -13.69 -5.23 27.81
CA PRO A 514 -12.72 -4.82 28.85
C PRO A 514 -11.69 -5.87 29.25
N ASP A 515 -12.03 -7.16 29.19
CA ASP A 515 -11.24 -8.21 29.82
C ASP A 515 -10.13 -8.74 28.89
N VAL A 516 -10.12 -8.30 27.63
CA VAL A 516 -8.99 -8.45 26.72
C VAL A 516 -7.83 -7.55 27.16
N THR A 517 -6.79 -8.18 27.70
CA THR A 517 -5.61 -7.52 28.28
C THR A 517 -4.70 -6.90 27.22
N ALA A 518 -4.47 -7.62 26.12
CA ALA A 518 -3.73 -7.13 24.96
C ALA A 518 -4.16 -7.84 23.68
N ALA A 519 -3.97 -7.18 22.53
CA ALA A 519 -4.40 -7.68 21.23
C ALA A 519 -3.36 -7.48 20.12
N LEU A 520 -3.27 -8.46 19.22
CA LEU A 520 -2.66 -8.34 17.91
C LEU A 520 -3.75 -8.24 16.84
N LEU A 521 -3.74 -7.15 16.08
CA LEU A 521 -4.58 -6.95 14.91
C LEU A 521 -3.70 -7.02 13.65
N ASN A 522 -3.57 -8.22 13.08
CA ASN A 522 -2.64 -8.46 11.96
C ASN A 522 -3.32 -8.28 10.60
N ALA A 523 -2.71 -7.47 9.71
CA ALA A 523 -3.18 -7.19 8.36
C ALA A 523 -4.67 -6.79 8.32
N THR A 524 -5.02 -5.74 9.07
CA THR A 524 -6.40 -5.27 9.26
C THR A 524 -6.58 -3.81 8.84
N GLY A 525 -7.80 -3.40 8.51
CA GLY A 525 -8.09 -2.01 8.15
C GLY A 525 -9.49 -1.58 8.54
N GLY A 526 -9.82 -0.33 8.22
CA GLY A 526 -11.16 0.24 8.38
C GLY A 526 -11.66 0.85 7.07
N GLY A 527 -12.86 1.41 7.08
CA GLY A 527 -13.51 1.90 5.86
C GLY A 527 -13.81 0.74 4.92
N LEU A 528 -14.60 -0.23 5.38
CA LEU A 528 -14.78 -1.54 4.72
C LEU A 528 -15.15 -1.43 3.24
N THR A 529 -16.04 -0.50 2.86
CA THR A 529 -16.29 -0.18 1.46
C THR A 529 -15.41 0.96 0.94
N SER A 530 -15.34 2.08 1.66
CA SER A 530 -14.75 3.33 1.15
C SER A 530 -13.23 3.35 1.08
N GLN A 531 -12.55 2.43 1.76
CA GLN A 531 -11.08 2.33 1.81
C GLN A 531 -10.60 0.92 1.50
N LEU A 532 -11.14 -0.11 2.16
CA LEU A 532 -10.70 -1.48 1.99
C LEU A 532 -11.15 -2.06 0.64
N PHE A 533 -12.46 -2.14 0.40
CA PHE A 533 -12.99 -2.78 -0.81
C PHE A 533 -12.47 -2.10 -2.08
N VAL A 534 -12.66 -0.77 -2.19
CA VAL A 534 -12.28 -0.01 -3.40
C VAL A 534 -10.77 -0.04 -3.70
N ASN A 535 -9.91 -0.22 -2.70
CA ASN A 535 -8.45 -0.27 -2.88
C ASN A 535 -7.87 -1.71 -2.84
N SER A 536 -8.72 -2.76 -2.87
CA SER A 536 -8.28 -4.16 -2.72
C SER A 536 -8.38 -4.98 -3.99
N SER A 537 -7.53 -6.00 -4.11
CA SER A 537 -7.58 -7.00 -5.19
C SER A 537 -8.86 -7.83 -5.14
N ILE A 538 -9.43 -8.05 -3.96
CA ILE A 538 -10.75 -8.68 -3.79
C ILE A 538 -11.83 -7.79 -4.41
N GLY A 539 -11.82 -6.49 -4.09
CA GLY A 539 -12.77 -5.54 -4.63
C GLY A 539 -12.69 -5.42 -6.15
N ALA A 540 -11.48 -5.32 -6.71
CA ALA A 540 -11.32 -5.31 -8.16
C ALA A 540 -11.69 -6.63 -8.84
N GLY A 541 -11.49 -7.78 -8.17
CA GLY A 541 -12.00 -9.06 -8.66
C GLY A 541 -13.52 -9.17 -8.62
N ALA A 542 -14.16 -8.48 -7.67
CA ALA A 542 -15.61 -8.47 -7.47
C ALA A 542 -16.34 -7.30 -8.15
N ILE A 543 -15.64 -6.33 -8.73
CA ILE A 543 -16.25 -5.09 -9.20
C ILE A 543 -17.34 -5.33 -10.24
N GLY A 544 -17.12 -6.24 -11.20
CA GLY A 544 -18.13 -6.58 -12.21
C GLY A 544 -19.39 -7.23 -11.62
N LEU A 545 -19.28 -7.93 -10.48
CA LEU A 545 -20.43 -8.44 -9.74
C LEU A 545 -21.20 -7.29 -9.07
N VAL A 546 -20.49 -6.40 -8.38
CA VAL A 546 -21.08 -5.22 -7.70
C VAL A 546 -21.74 -4.28 -8.70
N GLU A 547 -21.08 -3.98 -9.83
CA GLU A 547 -21.65 -3.20 -10.93
C GLU A 547 -22.93 -3.84 -11.47
N GLY A 548 -22.98 -5.17 -11.59
CA GLY A 548 -24.17 -5.90 -12.02
C GLY A 548 -25.31 -5.86 -11.00
N ILE A 549 -25.02 -6.10 -9.72
CA ILE A 549 -26.02 -6.11 -8.64
C ILE A 549 -26.61 -4.71 -8.41
N LEU A 550 -25.76 -3.69 -8.40
CA LEU A 550 -26.19 -2.31 -8.15
C LEU A 550 -26.60 -1.58 -9.43
N GLY A 551 -26.26 -2.08 -10.62
CA GLY A 551 -26.51 -1.38 -11.88
C GLY A 551 -25.71 -0.07 -11.98
N LEU A 552 -24.42 -0.13 -11.63
CA LEU A 552 -23.49 1.00 -11.71
C LEU A 552 -23.02 1.19 -13.15
N ASP A 553 -22.60 2.41 -13.47
CA ASP A 553 -21.99 2.72 -14.77
C ASP A 553 -20.49 2.42 -14.72
N PRO A 554 -19.97 1.44 -15.48
CA PRO A 554 -18.54 1.13 -15.50
C PRO A 554 -17.67 2.27 -16.06
N ALA A 555 -18.29 3.30 -16.66
CA ALA A 555 -17.58 4.51 -17.08
C ALA A 555 -17.24 5.46 -15.92
N ASN A 556 -17.87 5.28 -14.76
CA ASN A 556 -17.56 6.04 -13.55
C ASN A 556 -16.51 5.30 -12.72
N ALA A 557 -15.57 6.05 -12.13
CA ALA A 557 -14.65 5.50 -11.15
C ALA A 557 -15.44 5.03 -9.92
N PHE A 558 -15.25 3.78 -9.50
CA PHE A 558 -15.75 3.25 -8.23
C PHE A 558 -14.73 3.45 -7.10
N ASP A 559 -14.46 4.72 -6.77
CA ASP A 559 -13.48 5.12 -5.75
C ASP A 559 -14.12 5.52 -4.40
N GLN A 560 -13.31 6.05 -3.50
CA GLN A 560 -13.73 6.51 -2.17
C GLN A 560 -14.73 7.67 -2.18
N PHE A 561 -14.90 8.37 -3.30
CA PHE A 561 -15.88 9.45 -3.47
C PHE A 561 -17.17 8.98 -4.17
N ALA A 562 -17.16 7.82 -4.81
CA ALA A 562 -18.32 7.29 -5.52
C ALA A 562 -19.57 7.17 -4.61
N PHE A 563 -20.74 7.52 -5.15
CA PHE A 563 -22.00 7.49 -4.41
C PHE A 563 -22.29 6.13 -3.80
N ALA A 564 -22.19 5.07 -4.60
CA ALA A 564 -22.50 3.71 -4.17
C ALA A 564 -21.57 3.25 -3.04
N ALA A 565 -20.26 3.52 -3.12
CA ALA A 565 -19.31 3.20 -2.05
C ALA A 565 -19.65 3.90 -0.72
N ASN A 566 -20.08 5.17 -0.77
CA ASN A 566 -20.42 5.95 0.42
C ASN A 566 -21.80 5.62 0.99
N LEU A 567 -22.79 5.31 0.14
CA LEU A 567 -24.12 4.85 0.58
C LEU A 567 -24.00 3.50 1.30
N THR A 568 -23.24 2.55 0.74
CA THR A 568 -23.04 1.24 1.37
C THR A 568 -22.15 1.31 2.60
N GLN A 569 -21.12 2.18 2.60
CA GLN A 569 -20.32 2.45 3.81
C GLN A 569 -21.18 3.04 4.93
N THR A 570 -22.13 3.94 4.61
CA THR A 570 -23.07 4.50 5.61
C THR A 570 -23.84 3.38 6.31
N ILE A 571 -24.30 2.38 5.54
CA ILE A 571 -25.00 1.21 6.10
C ILE A 571 -24.05 0.39 6.98
N ILE A 572 -22.81 0.14 6.53
CA ILE A 572 -21.85 -0.75 7.20
C ILE A 572 -21.17 -0.12 8.42
N ASP A 573 -21.08 1.21 8.51
CA ASP A 573 -20.35 1.97 9.54
C ASP A 573 -20.54 1.47 11.00
N PRO A 574 -21.74 1.06 11.46
CA PRO A 574 -21.92 0.48 12.81
C PRO A 574 -21.14 -0.82 13.09
N ALA A 575 -20.72 -1.52 12.03
CA ALA A 575 -19.90 -2.72 12.10
C ALA A 575 -18.43 -2.47 11.78
N ASP A 576 -18.09 -1.31 11.20
CA ASP A 576 -16.73 -0.98 10.82
C ASP A 576 -15.91 -0.60 12.06
N GLY A 577 -14.83 -1.35 12.32
CA GLY A 577 -13.95 -1.13 13.47
C GLY A 577 -13.34 0.27 13.53
N ILE A 578 -13.33 1.03 12.43
CA ILE A 578 -12.90 2.44 12.42
C ILE A 578 -13.73 3.32 13.37
N ASN A 579 -15.01 2.97 13.60
CA ASN A 579 -15.91 3.73 14.46
C ASN A 579 -15.74 3.43 15.95
N SER A 580 -15.26 2.24 16.29
CA SER A 580 -14.88 1.83 17.65
C SER A 580 -13.40 2.08 17.97
N ALA A 581 -12.56 2.38 16.97
CA ALA A 581 -11.11 2.56 17.07
C ALA A 581 -10.66 3.44 18.26
N ARG A 582 -11.31 4.59 18.46
CA ARG A 582 -10.99 5.52 19.58
C ARG A 582 -11.13 4.87 20.96
N LEU A 583 -12.00 3.87 21.09
CA LEU A 583 -12.26 3.17 22.35
C LEU A 583 -11.11 2.22 22.74
N LEU A 584 -10.14 1.94 21.85
CA LEU A 584 -8.93 1.21 22.23
C LEU A 584 -8.15 1.97 23.30
N LEU A 585 -7.87 3.27 23.06
CA LEU A 585 -7.07 4.09 23.98
C LEU A 585 -7.91 4.94 24.93
N ALA A 586 -9.19 5.15 24.63
CA ALA A 586 -10.15 5.86 25.47
C ALA A 586 -11.46 5.04 25.59
N PRO A 587 -11.43 3.87 26.24
CA PRO A 587 -12.60 3.00 26.34
C PRO A 587 -13.72 3.63 27.15
N VAL A 588 -14.95 3.17 26.92
CA VAL A 588 -16.13 3.55 27.72
C VAL A 588 -16.00 3.04 29.17
N ASP A 589 -15.41 1.86 29.33
CA ASP A 589 -15.18 1.18 30.61
C ASP A 589 -13.86 0.38 30.59
N GLY A 590 -13.26 0.20 31.76
CA GLY A 590 -11.98 -0.49 31.95
C GLY A 590 -10.75 0.34 31.60
N ALA A 591 -9.60 -0.33 31.53
CA ALA A 591 -8.31 0.29 31.21
C ALA A 591 -8.08 0.38 29.68
N PRO A 592 -7.31 1.35 29.17
CA PRO A 592 -6.89 1.38 27.77
C PRO A 592 -6.30 0.04 27.31
N ARG A 593 -6.61 -0.36 26.07
CA ARG A 593 -6.17 -1.62 25.49
C ARG A 593 -4.72 -1.52 25.03
N ASN A 594 -3.97 -2.56 25.35
CA ASN A 594 -2.65 -2.79 24.79
C ASN A 594 -2.83 -3.40 23.40
N VAL A 595 -2.33 -2.76 22.34
CA VAL A 595 -2.67 -3.18 20.97
C VAL A 595 -1.53 -2.95 19.99
N VAL A 596 -1.14 -4.01 19.29
CA VAL A 596 -0.26 -3.90 18.12
C VAL A 596 -1.12 -4.16 16.88
N GLN A 597 -1.25 -3.16 16.02
CA GLN A 597 -1.75 -3.33 14.66
C GLN A 597 -0.56 -3.57 13.74
N VAL A 598 -0.68 -4.55 12.84
CA VAL A 598 0.36 -4.84 11.86
C VAL A 598 -0.17 -4.51 10.48
N GLU A 599 0.58 -3.68 9.80
CA GLU A 599 0.43 -3.35 8.40
C GLU A 599 1.48 -4.12 7.59
N ASP A 600 1.01 -5.01 6.72
CA ASP A 600 1.86 -5.69 5.75
C ASP A 600 2.17 -4.68 4.63
N PHE A 601 3.41 -4.25 4.55
CA PHE A 601 3.79 -3.21 3.60
C PHE A 601 3.63 -3.72 2.16
N GLY A 602 2.78 -3.05 1.37
CA GLY A 602 2.43 -3.49 0.03
C GLY A 602 1.37 -4.60 -0.03
N ASP A 603 0.54 -4.78 1.01
CA ASP A 603 -0.58 -5.73 1.00
C ASP A 603 -1.64 -5.36 -0.05
N GLN A 604 -2.05 -6.35 -0.83
CA GLN A 604 -3.01 -6.21 -1.94
C GLN A 604 -4.43 -6.62 -1.57
N VAL A 605 -4.62 -7.28 -0.42
CA VAL A 605 -5.92 -7.77 0.04
C VAL A 605 -6.49 -6.81 1.07
N VAL A 606 -5.69 -6.41 2.06
CA VAL A 606 -6.03 -5.32 2.97
C VAL A 606 -5.06 -4.17 2.70
N PRO A 607 -5.42 -3.23 1.83
CA PRO A 607 -4.52 -2.18 1.36
C PRO A 607 -4.02 -1.31 2.52
N ASN A 608 -2.82 -0.76 2.35
CA ASN A 608 -2.17 0.10 3.33
C ASN A 608 -3.06 1.30 3.72
N GLN A 609 -3.77 1.88 2.75
CA GLN A 609 -4.76 2.94 2.99
C GLN A 609 -5.80 2.56 4.06
N ALA A 610 -6.34 1.33 4.02
CA ALA A 610 -7.32 0.87 5.01
C ALA A 610 -6.67 0.62 6.38
N ASN A 611 -5.44 0.07 6.41
CA ASN A 611 -4.65 -0.11 7.64
C ASN A 611 -4.41 1.23 8.34
N GLU A 612 -3.89 2.19 7.59
CA GLU A 612 -3.54 3.52 8.09
C GLU A 612 -4.78 4.27 8.57
N ALA A 613 -5.89 4.22 7.82
CA ALA A 613 -7.15 4.83 8.27
C ALA A 613 -7.56 4.31 9.66
N LEU A 614 -7.50 3.00 9.89
CA LEU A 614 -7.79 2.41 11.20
C LEU A 614 -6.77 2.84 12.27
N ALA A 615 -5.47 2.86 11.94
CA ALA A 615 -4.42 3.26 12.87
C ALA A 615 -4.52 4.73 13.28
N VAL A 616 -4.87 5.62 12.33
CA VAL A 616 -5.12 7.05 12.57
C VAL A 616 -6.36 7.26 13.45
N ALA A 617 -7.43 6.50 13.22
CA ALA A 617 -8.64 6.54 14.05
C ALA A 617 -8.40 6.02 15.46
N SER A 618 -7.50 5.03 15.58
CA SER A 618 -7.09 4.41 16.84
C SER A 618 -6.01 5.20 17.58
N ASN A 619 -5.41 6.21 16.92
CA ASN A 619 -4.27 6.99 17.42
C ASN A 619 -3.08 6.09 17.81
N LEU A 620 -2.71 5.15 16.95
CA LEU A 620 -1.59 4.22 17.15
C LEU A 620 -0.28 4.82 16.62
N PRO A 621 0.69 5.19 17.46
CA PRO A 621 1.99 5.67 16.98
C PRO A 621 2.70 4.64 16.09
N ILE A 622 3.47 5.10 15.11
CA ILE A 622 4.23 4.22 14.20
C ILE A 622 5.41 3.61 14.97
N PHE A 623 5.54 2.29 15.01
CA PHE A 623 6.67 1.60 15.65
C PHE A 623 7.99 1.91 14.93
N ASP A 624 9.07 2.15 15.69
CA ASP A 624 10.42 2.36 15.18
C ASP A 624 11.24 1.06 15.30
N PRO A 625 11.75 0.47 14.20
CA PRO A 625 11.83 1.01 12.84
C PRO A 625 10.57 0.82 11.99
N PHE A 626 10.43 1.67 10.99
CA PHE A 626 9.33 1.69 10.01
C PHE A 626 9.87 1.79 8.58
N VAL A 627 9.01 1.50 7.59
CA VAL A 627 9.37 1.52 6.17
C VAL A 627 9.21 2.94 5.61
N GLN A 628 8.05 3.55 5.81
CA GLN A 628 7.76 4.92 5.36
C GLN A 628 6.64 5.56 6.21
N ASN A 629 6.49 6.88 6.09
CA ASN A 629 5.32 7.56 6.66
C ASN A 629 4.03 7.09 5.99
N LEU A 630 2.89 7.38 6.64
CA LEU A 630 1.58 6.98 6.15
C LEU A 630 1.31 7.53 4.73
N HIS A 631 0.75 6.71 3.86
CA HIS A 631 0.34 7.04 2.50
C HIS A 631 -0.74 8.14 2.49
N GLN A 632 -1.79 8.00 3.30
CA GLN A 632 -2.94 8.92 3.22
C GLN A 632 -2.71 10.22 4.00
N ASN A 633 -1.97 10.15 5.10
CA ASN A 633 -1.72 11.30 5.96
C ASN A 633 -0.36 11.16 6.66
N PRO A 634 0.75 11.53 5.99
CA PRO A 634 2.10 11.23 6.47
C PRO A 634 2.48 11.89 7.80
N LEU A 635 1.66 12.83 8.29
CA LEU A 635 1.87 13.55 9.55
C LEU A 635 0.79 13.25 10.61
N ALA A 636 -0.14 12.32 10.35
CA ALA A 636 -1.24 12.05 11.27
C ALA A 636 -0.79 11.36 12.56
N LEU A 637 0.23 10.50 12.50
CA LEU A 637 0.67 9.68 13.62
C LEU A 637 2.13 10.01 13.97
N PRO A 638 2.46 10.15 15.26
CA PRO A 638 3.85 10.29 15.68
C PRO A 638 4.59 8.96 15.57
N ILE A 639 5.92 9.01 15.44
CA ILE A 639 6.78 7.83 15.59
C ILE A 639 6.95 7.51 17.07
N ALA A 640 6.72 6.26 17.42
CA ALA A 640 6.78 5.75 18.78
C ALA A 640 8.24 5.64 19.26
N ASN A 641 8.55 6.27 20.38
CA ASN A 641 9.74 6.01 21.22
C ASN A 641 11.11 5.94 20.48
N LEU A 642 11.41 6.97 19.67
CA LEU A 642 12.72 7.16 18.98
C LEU A 642 13.97 7.03 19.87
N ALA A 643 13.83 7.21 21.19
CA ALA A 643 14.96 7.13 22.12
C ALA A 643 15.39 5.69 22.44
N THR A 644 14.49 4.70 22.28
CA THR A 644 14.79 3.28 22.38
C THR A 644 14.12 2.53 21.23
N PRO A 645 14.70 2.58 20.02
CA PRO A 645 14.21 1.83 18.86
C PRO A 645 14.02 0.35 19.20
N HIS A 646 13.15 -0.33 18.44
CA HIS A 646 12.78 -1.74 18.59
C HIS A 646 12.00 -2.09 19.85
N THR A 647 11.73 -1.15 20.76
CA THR A 647 11.07 -1.45 22.05
C THR A 647 10.01 -0.41 22.42
N LEU A 648 8.83 -0.88 22.81
CA LEU A 648 7.74 -0.07 23.34
C LEU A 648 7.29 -0.54 24.71
N HIS A 649 7.05 0.43 25.60
CA HIS A 649 6.46 0.21 26.90
C HIS A 649 5.69 1.46 27.32
N GLY A 650 4.38 1.32 27.54
CA GLY A 650 3.55 2.42 28.06
C GLY A 650 3.60 3.69 27.18
N ASN A 651 3.76 3.55 25.87
CA ASN A 651 3.94 4.68 24.96
C ASN A 651 2.63 5.43 24.64
N ALA A 652 1.47 4.86 25.00
CA ALA A 652 0.15 5.38 24.69
C ALA A 652 -0.69 5.64 25.96
N ALA A 653 -1.80 6.36 25.78
CA ALA A 653 -2.76 6.69 26.84
C ALA A 653 -2.10 7.23 28.14
N GLY A 654 -1.09 8.08 28.01
CA GLY A 654 -0.41 8.70 29.15
C GLY A 654 0.42 7.72 30.01
N GLY A 655 0.91 6.61 29.44
CA GLY A 655 1.69 5.61 30.18
C GLY A 655 0.94 4.31 30.47
N MET A 656 -0.36 4.26 30.18
CA MET A 656 -1.24 3.15 30.61
C MET A 656 -1.33 2.02 29.58
N ALA A 657 -0.90 2.23 28.34
CA ALA A 657 -0.97 1.24 27.28
C ALA A 657 0.31 1.20 26.44
N THR A 658 0.65 0.00 25.99
CA THR A 658 1.62 -0.24 24.91
C THR A 658 0.81 -0.40 23.63
N ALA A 659 0.97 0.53 22.69
CA ALA A 659 0.17 0.54 21.47
C ALA A 659 0.93 1.06 20.26
N ALA A 660 0.83 0.40 19.11
CA ALA A 660 1.51 0.84 17.90
C ALA A 660 0.94 0.28 16.60
N LEU A 661 1.21 1.00 15.51
CA LEU A 661 1.18 0.49 14.15
C LEU A 661 2.58 -0.01 13.79
N VAL A 662 2.73 -1.30 13.54
CA VAL A 662 3.98 -1.91 13.05
C VAL A 662 3.88 -2.10 11.55
N GLN A 663 4.80 -1.52 10.80
CA GLN A 663 4.98 -1.83 9.39
C GLN A 663 5.92 -3.02 9.26
N ASN A 664 5.43 -4.14 8.71
CA ASN A 664 6.23 -5.33 8.51
C ASN A 664 6.30 -5.69 7.01
N GLY A 665 7.45 -6.22 6.57
CA GLY A 665 7.54 -6.91 5.27
C GLY A 665 7.04 -8.35 5.45
N PRO A 666 6.40 -9.01 4.45
CA PRO A 666 6.17 -8.63 3.07
C PRO A 666 4.68 -8.45 2.70
N ALA A 667 4.44 -7.91 1.50
CA ALA A 667 3.18 -7.83 0.74
C ALA A 667 2.35 -9.14 0.58
N THR A 668 2.78 -10.26 1.16
CA THR A 668 1.94 -11.47 1.20
C THR A 668 0.97 -11.32 2.34
N HIS A 669 -0.28 -11.01 1.98
CA HIS A 669 -1.36 -10.74 2.91
C HIS A 669 -1.38 -11.66 4.15
N ALA A 670 -1.34 -11.03 5.32
CA ALA A 670 -1.38 -11.65 6.65
C ALA A 670 -0.24 -12.63 6.95
N ALA A 671 0.79 -12.73 6.11
CA ALA A 671 1.89 -13.65 6.33
C ALA A 671 2.79 -13.22 7.49
N SER A 672 2.75 -11.94 7.90
CA SER A 672 3.63 -11.25 8.85
C SER A 672 3.95 -11.96 10.17
N LEU A 673 3.14 -12.93 10.57
CA LEU A 673 3.33 -13.71 11.79
C LEU A 673 4.59 -14.57 11.78
N PHE A 674 4.91 -15.18 10.64
CA PHE A 674 5.97 -16.17 10.57
C PHE A 674 7.11 -15.72 9.67
N PHE A 675 8.33 -16.14 10.01
CA PHE A 675 9.49 -15.96 9.15
C PHE A 675 9.25 -16.59 7.77
N GLY A 676 9.54 -15.85 6.71
CA GLY A 676 9.25 -16.26 5.35
C GLY A 676 9.74 -15.24 4.33
N VAL A 677 9.53 -15.53 3.04
CA VAL A 677 9.80 -14.56 1.98
C VAL A 677 8.58 -14.46 1.09
N GLY A 678 7.98 -13.27 1.06
CA GLY A 678 6.87 -12.94 0.19
C GLY A 678 7.35 -12.34 -1.13
N THR A 679 6.40 -12.17 -2.05
CA THR A 679 6.65 -11.54 -3.35
C THR A 679 5.64 -10.43 -3.58
N LEU A 680 6.12 -9.20 -3.76
CA LEU A 680 5.34 -8.08 -4.24
C LEU A 680 5.29 -8.15 -5.77
N THR A 681 4.09 -8.32 -6.33
CA THR A 681 3.88 -8.54 -7.78
C THR A 681 3.33 -7.31 -8.50
N PHE A 682 2.53 -6.50 -7.81
CA PHE A 682 1.92 -5.31 -8.37
C PHE A 682 2.62 -4.04 -7.89
N VAL A 683 2.37 -2.93 -8.58
CA VAL A 683 2.79 -1.60 -8.17
C VAL A 683 2.10 -1.25 -6.83
N PRO A 684 2.82 -0.85 -5.76
CA PRO A 684 2.22 -0.45 -4.48
C PRO A 684 1.15 0.64 -4.57
N GLU A 685 0.45 0.92 -3.48
CA GLU A 685 -0.75 1.78 -3.42
C GLU A 685 -1.90 1.27 -4.32
N PHE A 686 -2.14 -0.03 -4.25
CA PHE A 686 -2.95 -0.80 -5.19
C PHE A 686 -4.42 -0.38 -5.31
N ALA A 687 -5.02 -0.83 -6.42
CA ALA A 687 -6.28 -0.39 -7.04
C ALA A 687 -6.25 1.06 -7.52
N HIS A 688 -5.83 1.23 -8.77
CA HIS A 688 -6.00 2.49 -9.50
C HIS A 688 -7.24 2.40 -10.37
N ILE A 689 -8.35 2.83 -9.80
CA ILE A 689 -9.64 2.83 -10.47
C ILE A 689 -9.63 3.78 -11.67
N ASP A 690 -8.92 4.91 -11.57
CA ASP A 690 -8.67 5.83 -12.67
C ASP A 690 -7.88 5.18 -13.82
N GLU A 691 -6.86 4.37 -13.50
CA GLU A 691 -6.14 3.58 -14.51
C GLU A 691 -6.96 2.40 -15.03
N PHE A 692 -7.80 1.78 -14.19
CA PHE A 692 -8.69 0.69 -14.58
C PHE A 692 -9.67 1.14 -15.66
N VAL A 693 -10.27 2.32 -15.52
CA VAL A 693 -11.17 2.90 -16.54
C VAL A 693 -10.46 3.02 -17.90
N VAL A 694 -9.14 3.25 -17.91
CA VAL A 694 -8.35 3.40 -19.14
C VAL A 694 -7.79 2.08 -19.67
N THR A 695 -7.36 1.18 -18.80
CA THR A 695 -6.54 0.01 -19.15
C THR A 695 -7.24 -1.34 -18.94
N GLY A 696 -8.33 -1.37 -18.18
CA GLY A 696 -8.94 -2.59 -17.66
C GLY A 696 -8.10 -3.30 -16.60
N GLN A 697 -7.03 -2.67 -16.08
CA GLN A 697 -6.13 -3.23 -15.08
C GLN A 697 -6.02 -2.31 -13.86
N ALA A 698 -6.75 -2.62 -12.78
CA ALA A 698 -6.67 -1.88 -11.51
C ALA A 698 -5.36 -2.16 -10.74
N PHE A 699 -4.65 -3.23 -11.12
CA PHE A 699 -3.43 -3.72 -10.49
C PHE A 699 -2.34 -3.86 -11.55
N PRO A 700 -1.66 -2.77 -11.92
CA PRO A 700 -0.53 -2.85 -12.84
C PRO A 700 0.57 -3.72 -12.21
N THR A 701 1.11 -4.66 -13.00
CA THR A 701 2.16 -5.57 -12.55
C THR A 701 3.52 -4.89 -12.61
N LEU A 702 4.35 -5.13 -11.59
CA LEU A 702 5.77 -4.81 -11.67
C LEU A 702 6.40 -5.58 -12.85
N GLU A 703 7.31 -4.93 -13.60
CA GLU A 703 8.09 -5.61 -14.64
C GLU A 703 8.80 -6.86 -14.09
N ARG A 704 9.20 -6.79 -12.81
CA ARG A 704 9.68 -7.91 -12.03
C ARG A 704 9.19 -7.82 -10.59
N ALA A 705 8.68 -8.94 -10.10
CA ALA A 705 8.24 -9.07 -8.73
C ALA A 705 9.41 -8.84 -7.74
N ILE A 706 9.16 -8.14 -6.63
CA ILE A 706 10.15 -7.82 -5.61
C ILE A 706 9.98 -8.81 -4.45
N ARG A 707 11.05 -9.53 -4.09
CA ARG A 707 11.03 -10.40 -2.91
C ARG A 707 11.20 -9.54 -1.65
N VAL A 708 10.30 -9.71 -0.71
CA VAL A 708 10.33 -8.99 0.57
C VAL A 708 10.38 -10.03 1.69
N GLN A 709 11.25 -9.80 2.67
CA GLN A 709 11.44 -10.74 3.77
C GLN A 709 10.39 -10.49 4.85
N ASN A 710 9.86 -11.58 5.38
CA ASN A 710 9.04 -11.58 6.58
C ASN A 710 9.87 -11.84 7.81
N LEU A 711 9.73 -10.94 8.78
CA LEU A 711 10.48 -10.98 10.03
C LEU A 711 9.78 -11.76 11.11
N GLY A 712 8.53 -12.20 10.88
CA GLY A 712 7.80 -13.01 11.84
C GLY A 712 7.55 -12.29 13.16
N ILE A 713 6.42 -11.59 13.28
CA ILE A 713 6.06 -10.86 14.50
C ILE A 713 5.49 -11.77 15.61
N PHE A 714 5.14 -13.02 15.30
CA PHE A 714 4.43 -13.91 16.23
C PHE A 714 5.19 -14.10 17.54
N ASP A 715 6.48 -14.43 17.47
CA ASP A 715 7.30 -14.66 18.67
C ASP A 715 7.36 -13.42 19.56
N ALA A 716 7.55 -12.23 18.98
CA ALA A 716 7.57 -10.96 19.70
C ALA A 716 6.24 -10.65 20.40
N VAL A 717 5.12 -11.00 19.77
CA VAL A 717 3.78 -10.80 20.34
C VAL A 717 3.52 -11.73 21.50
N VAL A 718 3.82 -13.02 21.36
CA VAL A 718 3.59 -13.98 22.47
C VAL A 718 4.58 -13.73 23.61
N ASP A 719 5.81 -13.31 23.32
CA ASP A 719 6.77 -12.88 24.35
C ASP A 719 6.29 -11.61 25.08
N TRP A 720 5.65 -10.67 24.37
CA TRP A 720 5.01 -9.50 24.98
C TRP A 720 3.80 -9.89 25.85
N PHE A 721 2.96 -10.82 25.40
CA PHE A 721 1.89 -11.37 26.23
C PHE A 721 2.45 -12.05 27.48
N ALA A 722 3.54 -12.81 27.35
CA ALA A 722 4.22 -13.45 28.47
C ALA A 722 4.80 -12.41 29.45
N ASP A 723 5.33 -11.29 28.94
CA ASP A 723 5.79 -10.17 29.77
C ASP A 723 4.62 -9.56 30.58
N ILE A 724 3.45 -9.38 29.96
CA ILE A 724 2.23 -8.93 30.65
C ILE A 724 1.79 -9.93 31.72
N VAL A 725 1.85 -11.24 31.45
CA VAL A 725 1.53 -12.27 32.43
C VAL A 725 2.49 -12.20 33.63
N ALA A 726 3.79 -12.02 33.37
CA ALA A 726 4.82 -12.01 34.41
C ALA A 726 4.85 -10.70 35.23
N HIS A 727 4.64 -9.54 34.59
CA HIS A 727 4.90 -8.22 35.18
C HIS A 727 3.66 -7.32 35.24
N GLY A 728 2.55 -7.71 34.62
CA GLY A 728 1.33 -6.91 34.48
C GLY A 728 1.34 -5.98 33.24
N PRO A 729 0.17 -5.45 32.86
CA PRO A 729 0.08 -4.48 31.75
C PRO A 729 0.79 -3.16 32.10
N PRO A 730 1.31 -2.41 31.11
CA PRO A 730 1.10 -2.60 29.67
C PRO A 730 2.09 -3.55 28.97
N GLY A 731 3.05 -4.13 29.73
CA GLY A 731 4.11 -4.98 29.18
C GLY A 731 5.08 -4.25 28.25
N THR A 732 6.15 -4.93 27.85
CA THR A 732 7.19 -4.43 26.96
C THR A 732 7.15 -5.21 25.66
N PHE A 733 6.80 -4.53 24.56
CA PHE A 733 6.86 -5.11 23.23
C PHE A 733 8.22 -4.84 22.61
N THR A 734 8.94 -5.89 22.22
CA THR A 734 10.27 -5.79 21.61
C THR A 734 10.27 -6.53 20.29
N LEU A 735 10.64 -5.86 19.21
CA LEU A 735 10.77 -6.47 17.88
C LEU A 735 12.12 -6.09 17.28
N ALA A 736 13.04 -7.06 17.26
CA ALA A 736 14.37 -6.89 16.69
C ALA A 736 14.30 -7.01 15.16
N THR A 737 14.35 -5.87 14.47
CA THR A 737 14.31 -5.79 13.01
C THR A 737 15.47 -4.94 12.51
N ASP A 738 16.05 -5.28 11.35
CA ASP A 738 16.96 -4.37 10.64
C ASP A 738 16.16 -3.16 10.08
N GLU A 739 16.81 -2.01 9.88
CA GLU A 739 16.18 -0.87 9.18
C GLU A 739 15.96 -1.21 7.69
N ASN A 740 14.82 -0.81 7.12
CA ASN A 740 14.53 -0.80 5.67
C ASN A 740 14.57 -2.15 4.92
N PHE A 741 13.53 -2.97 5.05
CA PHE A 741 13.35 -4.16 4.22
C PHE A 741 12.82 -3.81 2.82
N ASN A 742 13.72 -3.80 1.84
CA ASN A 742 13.41 -3.68 0.41
C ASN A 742 12.27 -2.70 0.08
N PRO A 743 12.40 -1.40 0.42
CA PRO A 743 11.29 -0.47 0.37
C PRO A 743 10.82 -0.23 -1.08
N VAL A 744 9.53 0.07 -1.23
CA VAL A 744 8.92 0.43 -2.52
C VAL A 744 8.00 1.62 -2.30
N GLU A 745 8.19 2.68 -3.08
CA GLU A 745 7.47 3.95 -2.93
C GLU A 745 6.99 4.42 -4.31
N ASN A 746 5.79 5.03 -4.33
CA ASN A 746 5.26 5.69 -5.52
C ASN A 746 5.33 7.20 -5.38
N ALA A 747 5.46 7.87 -6.52
CA ALA A 747 5.31 9.31 -6.60
C ALA A 747 4.43 9.66 -7.80
N GLU A 748 3.43 10.50 -7.57
CA GLU A 748 2.68 11.14 -8.64
C GLU A 748 3.51 12.25 -9.29
N VAL A 749 3.60 12.21 -10.61
CA VAL A 749 4.47 13.10 -11.37
C VAL A 749 3.69 13.84 -12.46
N PRO A 750 3.62 15.18 -12.44
CA PRO A 750 2.92 15.92 -13.48
C PRO A 750 3.59 15.78 -14.86
N ALA A 751 2.84 16.15 -15.90
CA ALA A 751 3.42 16.41 -17.22
C ALA A 751 4.38 17.62 -17.16
N GLY A 752 5.43 17.60 -17.96
CA GLY A 752 6.50 18.61 -17.94
C GLY A 752 7.71 18.18 -17.11
N ALA A 753 8.52 19.16 -16.71
CA ALA A 753 9.72 18.90 -15.92
C ALA A 753 9.37 18.82 -14.42
N SER A 754 9.96 17.86 -13.72
CA SER A 754 9.66 17.58 -12.30
C SER A 754 10.80 16.80 -11.65
N THR A 755 10.80 16.76 -10.32
CA THR A 755 11.78 15.98 -9.55
C THR A 755 11.04 15.14 -8.53
N SER A 756 11.24 13.83 -8.59
CA SER A 756 10.74 12.88 -7.61
C SER A 756 11.90 12.34 -6.78
N ARG A 757 11.70 12.20 -5.48
CA ARG A 757 12.71 11.73 -4.52
C ARG A 757 12.08 10.57 -3.78
N PHE A 758 12.75 9.43 -3.76
CA PHE A 758 12.26 8.21 -3.12
C PHE A 758 13.17 7.80 -1.97
N PHE A 759 12.57 7.16 -0.98
CA PHE A 759 13.15 6.65 0.25
C PHE A 759 13.87 7.75 1.05
N ALA A 760 13.34 8.98 0.99
CA ALA A 760 13.80 10.06 1.84
C ALA A 760 13.30 9.81 3.27
N ARG A 761 14.19 9.37 4.17
CA ARG A 761 13.87 9.24 5.60
C ARG A 761 13.63 10.62 6.21
N THR A 762 12.38 11.06 6.17
CA THR A 762 11.94 12.23 6.93
C THR A 762 11.49 11.72 8.29
N VAL A 763 12.43 11.64 9.23
CA VAL A 763 12.10 11.44 10.64
C VAL A 763 11.64 12.79 11.17
N ASP A 764 10.34 13.03 11.13
CA ASP A 764 9.77 14.19 11.82
C ASP A 764 9.84 13.88 13.32
N ALA A 765 10.77 14.55 14.01
CA ALA A 765 10.85 14.45 15.46
C ALA A 765 9.51 14.97 15.99
N GLY A 766 8.71 14.06 16.55
CA GLY A 766 7.29 14.23 16.82
C GLY A 766 6.91 15.66 17.20
N GLY A 767 6.19 16.35 16.31
CA GLY A 767 5.78 17.72 16.53
C GLY A 767 6.95 18.69 16.75
N ALA A 768 7.31 19.40 15.67
CA ALA A 768 8.24 20.54 15.65
C ALA A 768 9.73 20.18 15.85
N LEU A 769 10.32 19.47 14.88
CA LEU A 769 11.45 19.93 14.05
C LEU A 769 11.91 18.76 13.14
N PRO A 770 12.05 18.95 11.82
CA PRO A 770 12.52 17.88 10.95
C PRO A 770 14.03 17.67 11.14
N THR A 771 14.42 16.50 11.63
CA THR A 771 15.74 15.95 11.32
C THR A 771 15.61 15.21 10.01
N SER A 772 15.99 15.85 8.89
CA SER A 772 16.12 15.13 7.62
C SER A 772 17.31 14.18 7.73
N GLU A 773 17.15 12.91 7.42
CA GLU A 773 18.27 12.18 6.84
C GLU A 773 18.55 12.80 5.46
N PRO A 774 19.74 13.39 5.23
CA PRO A 774 19.96 14.20 4.07
C PRO A 774 20.53 13.35 2.93
N THR A 775 19.76 12.42 2.37
CA THR A 775 19.82 12.06 0.94
C THR A 775 18.74 11.01 0.61
N PRO A 776 17.80 11.29 -0.31
CA PRO A 776 16.98 10.24 -0.91
C PRO A 776 17.88 9.19 -1.59
N ASP A 777 17.51 7.93 -1.46
CA ASP A 777 18.23 6.83 -2.09
C ASP A 777 18.12 6.86 -3.62
N VAL A 778 16.99 7.34 -4.12
CA VAL A 778 16.73 7.45 -5.56
C VAL A 778 16.13 8.81 -5.86
N VAL A 779 16.69 9.51 -6.86
CA VAL A 779 16.15 10.76 -7.39
C VAL A 779 15.91 10.60 -8.87
N VAL A 780 14.69 10.91 -9.32
CA VAL A 780 14.31 10.93 -10.73
C VAL A 780 13.99 12.38 -11.10
N GLU A 781 14.87 13.02 -11.85
CA GLU A 781 14.70 14.36 -12.39
C GLU A 781 14.19 14.27 -13.84
N LEU A 782 12.88 14.37 -14.04
CA LEU A 782 12.29 14.41 -15.37
C LEU A 782 12.60 15.75 -16.03
N VAL A 783 13.44 15.70 -17.07
CA VAL A 783 13.78 16.84 -17.92
C VAL A 783 12.59 17.16 -18.84
N ALA A 784 11.90 16.11 -19.31
CA ALA A 784 10.65 16.22 -20.04
C ALA A 784 9.76 15.00 -19.75
N ASN A 785 8.47 15.25 -19.54
CA ASN A 785 7.44 14.22 -19.43
C ASN A 785 6.22 14.66 -20.24
N THR A 786 5.73 13.82 -21.15
CA THR A 786 4.62 14.18 -22.03
C THR A 786 3.24 13.96 -21.41
N VAL A 787 3.14 13.09 -20.41
CA VAL A 787 1.86 12.69 -19.80
C VAL A 787 2.08 12.58 -18.29
N ALA A 788 1.22 13.22 -17.50
CA ALA A 788 1.24 13.06 -16.05
C ALA A 788 1.14 11.57 -15.72
N THR A 789 1.95 11.12 -14.77
CA THR A 789 2.17 9.71 -14.54
C THR A 789 2.64 9.45 -13.13
N ARG A 790 2.38 8.26 -12.64
CA ARG A 790 3.07 7.73 -11.49
C ARG A 790 4.43 7.16 -11.88
N VAL A 791 5.42 7.38 -11.02
CA VAL A 791 6.71 6.69 -11.05
C VAL A 791 6.85 5.92 -9.75
N THR A 792 7.11 4.62 -9.84
CA THR A 792 7.43 3.79 -8.68
C THR A 792 8.92 3.57 -8.63
N ALA A 793 9.49 3.64 -7.43
CA ALA A 793 10.82 3.15 -7.14
C ALA A 793 10.71 1.97 -6.16
N GLY A 794 11.47 0.91 -6.41
CA GLY A 794 11.72 -0.17 -5.46
C GLY A 794 13.21 -0.32 -5.25
N ARG A 795 13.69 -0.42 -4.01
CA ARG A 795 15.08 -0.74 -3.71
C ARG A 795 15.14 -2.11 -3.09
N SER A 796 15.79 -3.05 -3.75
CA SER A 796 16.00 -4.39 -3.19
C SER A 796 17.43 -4.54 -2.75
N THR A 797 17.63 -4.60 -1.44
CA THR A 797 18.92 -4.88 -0.82
C THR A 797 19.16 -6.39 -0.81
N MET A 798 20.36 -6.80 -1.19
CA MET A 798 20.82 -8.18 -1.19
C MET A 798 21.48 -8.57 0.15
N GLY A 799 21.54 -7.65 1.13
CA GLY A 799 22.07 -7.92 2.46
C GLY A 799 23.60 -7.95 2.54
N ALA A 800 24.13 -7.38 3.62
CA ALA A 800 25.54 -7.41 4.03
C ALA A 800 25.85 -8.49 5.08
N THR A 801 24.86 -8.72 5.94
CA THR A 801 24.94 -9.44 7.22
C THR A 801 23.71 -10.30 7.50
N SER A 802 22.69 -10.25 6.64
CA SER A 802 21.49 -11.08 6.78
C SER A 802 21.83 -12.52 6.41
N ILE A 803 21.47 -13.47 7.27
CA ILE A 803 21.52 -14.92 7.01
C ILE A 803 20.61 -15.36 5.84
N PHE A 804 19.95 -14.42 5.15
CA PHE A 804 18.91 -14.65 4.16
C PHE A 804 19.17 -13.96 2.80
N ALA A 805 20.34 -13.37 2.61
CA ALA A 805 20.81 -12.95 1.29
C ALA A 805 20.78 -14.13 0.30
N ASN A 806 19.91 -14.11 -0.71
CA ASN A 806 19.78 -15.20 -1.68
C ASN A 806 20.02 -14.69 -3.11
N ASP A 807 20.76 -15.45 -3.93
CA ASP A 807 20.95 -15.17 -5.36
C ASP A 807 19.60 -15.06 -6.12
N ALA A 808 18.51 -15.62 -5.58
CA ALA A 808 17.16 -15.45 -6.08
C ALA A 808 16.62 -14.01 -6.01
N ASP A 809 17.17 -13.16 -5.14
CA ASP A 809 16.80 -11.75 -5.06
C ASP A 809 17.44 -10.95 -6.22
N ALA A 810 18.58 -11.39 -6.75
CA ALA A 810 19.24 -10.76 -7.89
C ALA A 810 18.49 -11.00 -9.22
N PRO A 811 18.55 -10.08 -10.21
CA PRO A 811 18.05 -10.34 -11.57
C PRO A 811 18.67 -11.60 -12.19
N PRO A 812 17.88 -12.48 -12.85
CA PRO A 812 18.42 -13.73 -13.41
C PRO A 812 19.53 -13.41 -14.41
N GLY A 813 20.69 -14.05 -14.34
CA GLY A 813 21.73 -13.90 -15.36
C GLY A 813 23.17 -14.07 -14.91
N PRO A 814 24.12 -14.06 -15.87
CA PRO A 814 25.51 -14.46 -15.62
C PRO A 814 26.41 -13.39 -14.98
N ALA A 815 25.90 -12.34 -14.35
CA ALA A 815 26.74 -11.18 -14.00
C ALA A 815 27.40 -11.25 -12.61
N PHE A 816 26.77 -11.79 -11.58
CA PHE A 816 27.35 -11.92 -10.24
C PHE A 816 26.46 -12.73 -9.29
N THR A 817 27.06 -13.40 -8.30
CA THR A 817 26.37 -13.94 -7.11
C THR A 817 26.56 -13.00 -5.93
N LEU A 818 25.78 -13.18 -4.88
CA LEU A 818 25.98 -12.50 -3.61
C LEU A 818 27.44 -12.62 -3.11
N GLY A 819 28.01 -11.48 -2.70
CA GLY A 819 29.41 -11.39 -2.29
C GLY A 819 30.43 -11.28 -3.44
N THR A 820 29.99 -11.11 -4.69
CA THR A 820 30.92 -10.84 -5.80
C THR A 820 31.68 -9.53 -5.55
N PRO A 821 33.03 -9.56 -5.50
CA PRO A 821 33.83 -8.36 -5.23
C PRO A 821 33.56 -7.24 -6.25
N GLY A 822 33.37 -6.03 -5.74
CA GLY A 822 33.13 -4.82 -6.52
C GLY A 822 31.66 -4.55 -6.89
N VAL A 823 30.73 -5.46 -6.60
CA VAL A 823 29.29 -5.28 -6.88
C VAL A 823 28.59 -4.75 -5.64
N LEU A 824 27.84 -3.65 -5.77
CA LEU A 824 27.03 -3.14 -4.66
C LEU A 824 25.84 -4.07 -4.41
N PRO A 825 25.48 -4.35 -3.15
CA PRO A 825 24.51 -5.38 -2.79
C PRO A 825 23.07 -4.86 -2.88
N PHE A 826 22.68 -4.17 -3.96
CA PHE A 826 21.28 -3.77 -4.18
C PHE A 826 20.96 -3.51 -5.66
N PHE A 827 19.67 -3.44 -5.97
CA PHE A 827 19.15 -2.93 -7.23
C PHE A 827 17.98 -1.98 -7.01
N VAL A 828 17.76 -1.08 -7.98
CA VAL A 828 16.66 -0.12 -7.98
C VAL A 828 15.76 -0.42 -9.16
N THR A 829 14.51 -0.80 -8.92
CA THR A 829 13.49 -0.93 -9.97
C THR A 829 12.76 0.39 -10.09
N LEU A 830 12.74 0.97 -11.28
CA LEU A 830 11.85 2.07 -11.62
C LEU A 830 10.79 1.57 -12.61
N GLN A 831 9.57 2.08 -12.51
CA GLN A 831 8.49 1.80 -13.47
C GLN A 831 7.52 2.97 -13.58
N ARG A 832 6.65 2.90 -14.59
CA ARG A 832 5.66 3.93 -14.90
C ARG A 832 4.32 3.31 -15.24
N ALA A 833 3.26 3.88 -14.69
CA ALA A 833 1.90 3.37 -14.89
C ALA A 833 1.34 3.67 -16.29
N LEU A 834 1.37 4.93 -16.75
CA LEU A 834 0.80 5.31 -18.03
C LEU A 834 1.85 5.34 -19.16
N PRO A 835 1.50 4.93 -20.40
CA PRO A 835 2.38 5.08 -21.56
C PRO A 835 2.69 6.56 -21.89
N GLY A 836 3.81 6.82 -22.56
CA GLY A 836 4.19 8.15 -23.04
C GLY A 836 5.71 8.30 -23.18
N THR A 837 6.17 9.43 -23.71
CA THR A 837 7.61 9.69 -23.85
C THR A 837 8.12 10.57 -22.71
N PHE A 838 9.30 10.24 -22.19
CA PHE A 838 9.99 11.03 -21.19
C PHE A 838 11.50 11.02 -21.40
N SER A 839 12.19 11.94 -20.73
CA SER A 839 13.64 11.92 -20.53
C SER A 839 13.93 12.34 -19.10
N ALA A 840 14.71 11.53 -18.38
CA ALA A 840 15.02 11.73 -16.97
C ALA A 840 16.53 11.59 -16.68
N ASP A 841 16.98 12.29 -15.64
CA ASP A 841 18.23 11.99 -14.97
C ASP A 841 17.92 11.19 -13.71
N VAL A 842 18.58 10.04 -13.54
CA VAL A 842 18.39 9.14 -12.40
C VAL A 842 19.65 9.18 -11.53
N THR A 843 19.48 9.47 -10.25
CA THR A 843 20.55 9.41 -9.25
C THR A 843 20.23 8.31 -8.25
N VAL A 844 21.21 7.45 -7.96
CA VAL A 844 21.11 6.35 -7.01
C VAL A 844 22.22 6.49 -5.97
N ALA A 845 21.83 6.67 -4.71
CA ALA A 845 22.74 6.77 -3.58
C ALA A 845 23.04 5.39 -2.96
N TYR A 846 24.23 5.25 -2.41
CA TYR A 846 24.71 4.05 -1.75
C TYR A 846 25.48 4.38 -0.47
N SER A 847 25.53 3.42 0.46
CA SER A 847 26.10 3.61 1.79
C SER A 847 27.55 3.10 1.91
N LEU A 848 28.23 3.53 2.97
CA LEU A 848 29.54 3.01 3.33
C LEU A 848 29.50 1.50 3.67
N ALA A 849 28.39 1.01 4.23
CA ALA A 849 28.20 -0.40 4.52
C ALA A 849 28.12 -1.22 3.23
N GLU A 850 27.39 -0.73 2.22
CA GLU A 850 27.29 -1.35 0.90
C GLU A 850 28.63 -1.40 0.17
N LEU A 851 29.44 -0.33 0.26
CA LEU A 851 30.81 -0.31 -0.25
C LEU A 851 31.68 -1.36 0.45
N ALA A 852 31.54 -1.50 1.78
CA ALA A 852 32.30 -2.48 2.55
C ALA A 852 31.97 -3.92 2.14
N VAL A 853 30.69 -4.24 1.91
CA VAL A 853 30.24 -5.55 1.38
C VAL A 853 30.84 -5.82 0.00
N ALA A 854 30.87 -4.80 -0.86
CA ALA A 854 31.49 -4.88 -2.18
C ALA A 854 33.03 -4.96 -2.11
N GLY A 855 33.66 -4.79 -0.94
CA GLY A 855 35.11 -4.71 -0.81
C GLY A 855 35.72 -3.46 -1.46
N ILE A 856 34.94 -2.39 -1.61
CA ILE A 856 35.36 -1.11 -2.18
C ILE A 856 35.70 -0.14 -1.03
N ALA A 857 36.92 0.40 -1.05
CA ALA A 857 37.30 1.45 -0.10
C ALA A 857 36.66 2.80 -0.48
N PRO A 858 36.04 3.53 0.48
CA PRO A 858 35.47 4.85 0.21
C PRO A 858 36.49 5.85 -0.35
N GLY A 859 36.10 6.62 -1.37
CA GLY A 859 36.92 7.57 -2.10
C GLY A 859 37.98 6.95 -3.01
N SER A 860 38.02 5.61 -3.15
CA SER A 860 39.02 4.91 -3.96
C SER A 860 38.79 5.06 -5.46
N SER A 861 39.77 4.66 -6.27
CA SER A 861 39.56 4.55 -7.73
C SER A 861 38.48 3.53 -8.07
N ALA A 862 38.39 2.43 -7.31
CA ALA A 862 37.36 1.40 -7.53
C ALA A 862 35.94 1.94 -7.34
N GLU A 863 35.73 2.88 -6.41
CA GLU A 863 34.43 3.58 -6.27
C GLU A 863 34.18 4.52 -7.46
N ARG A 864 35.18 5.29 -7.89
CA ARG A 864 35.05 6.20 -9.05
C ARG A 864 34.80 5.48 -10.38
N ASP A 865 35.16 4.20 -10.45
CA ASP A 865 35.00 3.34 -11.62
C ASP A 865 33.67 2.57 -11.61
N LEU A 866 32.77 2.86 -10.65
CA LEU A 866 31.40 2.35 -10.67
C LEU A 866 30.61 2.97 -11.84
N VAL A 867 29.65 2.20 -12.35
CA VAL A 867 28.71 2.64 -13.40
C VAL A 867 27.29 2.24 -13.03
N LEU A 868 26.32 3.08 -13.36
CA LEU A 868 24.92 2.70 -13.33
C LEU A 868 24.63 1.87 -14.58
N ALA A 869 23.88 0.77 -14.47
CA ALA A 869 23.53 -0.09 -15.60
C ALA A 869 22.07 -0.51 -15.54
N THR A 870 21.42 -0.56 -16.71
CA THR A 870 20.05 -1.08 -16.85
C THR A 870 20.07 -2.59 -17.13
N PHE A 871 19.13 -3.33 -16.58
CA PHE A 871 18.98 -4.77 -16.79
C PHE A 871 18.31 -5.06 -18.13
N ASN A 872 18.88 -5.99 -18.90
CA ASN A 872 18.27 -6.49 -20.13
C ASN A 872 17.58 -7.83 -19.84
N PRO A 873 16.24 -7.92 -19.96
CA PRO A 873 15.54 -9.17 -19.75
C PRO A 873 15.90 -10.21 -20.83
N GLY A 874 15.99 -11.47 -20.42
CA GLY A 874 16.17 -12.62 -21.30
C GLY A 874 14.89 -13.43 -21.45
N THR A 875 14.98 -14.60 -22.08
CA THR A 875 13.84 -15.53 -22.20
C THR A 875 13.85 -16.52 -21.06
N CYS A 876 12.85 -16.46 -20.18
CA CYS A 876 12.72 -17.38 -19.05
C CYS A 876 12.17 -18.74 -19.49
N MET A 877 12.66 -19.81 -18.86
CA MET A 877 12.40 -21.18 -19.27
C MET A 877 11.76 -21.99 -18.13
N MET A 878 10.70 -22.77 -18.42
CA MET A 878 10.13 -23.78 -17.52
C MET A 878 10.35 -25.18 -18.13
N GLY A 879 10.99 -26.10 -17.40
CA GLY A 879 11.26 -27.45 -17.91
C GLY A 879 12.12 -27.50 -19.20
N GLY A 880 12.86 -26.42 -19.51
CA GLY A 880 13.68 -26.29 -20.72
C GLY A 880 12.96 -25.71 -21.94
N ALA A 881 11.72 -25.20 -21.81
CA ALA A 881 10.99 -24.49 -22.87
C ALA A 881 10.73 -23.02 -22.48
N PRO A 882 10.70 -22.08 -23.44
CA PRO A 882 10.31 -20.69 -23.18
C PRO A 882 8.89 -20.62 -22.60
N CYS A 883 8.68 -19.87 -21.52
CA CYS A 883 7.33 -19.55 -21.04
C CYS A 883 6.79 -18.30 -21.72
N ALA A 884 5.45 -18.16 -21.75
CA ALA A 884 4.77 -17.04 -22.41
C ALA A 884 4.77 -15.76 -21.56
N GLU A 885 4.82 -15.89 -20.23
CA GLU A 885 4.85 -14.76 -19.28
C GLU A 885 5.57 -15.11 -17.97
N ASN A 886 6.05 -14.10 -17.25
CA ASN A 886 6.87 -14.25 -16.04
C ASN A 886 6.18 -15.05 -14.92
N GLY A 887 4.83 -15.05 -14.87
CA GLY A 887 4.05 -15.81 -13.89
C GLY A 887 4.20 -17.33 -14.06
N ASP A 888 4.23 -17.82 -15.31
CA ASP A 888 4.34 -19.24 -15.61
C ASP A 888 5.73 -19.80 -15.25
N CYS A 889 6.79 -19.07 -15.54
CA CYS A 889 8.16 -19.52 -15.23
C CYS A 889 8.47 -19.59 -13.72
N GLY A 890 7.56 -19.09 -12.87
CA GLY A 890 7.88 -18.60 -11.54
C GLY A 890 8.77 -17.35 -11.64
N ALA A 891 8.68 -16.45 -10.65
CA ALA A 891 9.50 -15.22 -10.60
C ALA A 891 11.04 -15.46 -10.69
N ASN A 892 11.47 -16.73 -10.63
CA ASN A 892 12.85 -17.20 -10.53
C ASN A 892 13.24 -18.30 -11.54
N GLY A 893 12.47 -18.53 -12.62
CA GLY A 893 12.84 -19.52 -13.64
C GLY A 893 14.19 -19.18 -14.30
N PRO A 894 15.02 -20.17 -14.71
CA PRO A 894 16.29 -19.89 -15.38
C PRO A 894 16.04 -19.16 -16.70
N CYS A 895 16.50 -17.91 -16.80
CA CYS A 895 16.38 -17.10 -18.01
C CYS A 895 17.67 -17.14 -18.85
N VAL A 896 17.51 -17.38 -20.15
CA VAL A 896 18.61 -17.40 -21.12
C VAL A 896 18.69 -16.05 -21.81
N GLY A 897 19.91 -15.49 -21.92
CA GLY A 897 20.15 -14.25 -22.67
C GLY A 897 20.00 -12.94 -21.87
N THR A 898 19.86 -13.02 -20.54
CA THR A 898 19.87 -11.84 -19.67
C THR A 898 21.26 -11.18 -19.62
N SER A 899 21.30 -9.85 -19.50
CA SER A 899 22.55 -9.06 -19.42
C SER A 899 22.31 -7.70 -18.77
N TYR A 900 23.34 -6.86 -18.69
CA TYR A 900 23.24 -5.46 -18.24
C TYR A 900 23.84 -4.52 -19.28
N THR A 901 23.23 -3.34 -19.42
CA THR A 901 23.69 -2.26 -20.30
C THR A 901 24.12 -1.05 -19.47
N PRO A 902 25.43 -0.74 -19.39
CA PRO A 902 25.95 0.36 -18.56
C PRO A 902 25.75 1.75 -19.18
N PHE A 903 25.19 2.71 -18.42
CA PHE A 903 25.10 4.14 -18.80
C PHE A 903 26.48 4.80 -18.85
N VAL A 904 26.78 5.55 -19.90
CA VAL A 904 28.18 5.96 -20.16
C VAL A 904 28.60 7.27 -19.57
N ASP A 905 27.63 8.14 -19.37
CA ASP A 905 27.82 9.42 -18.70
C ASP A 905 27.49 9.27 -17.22
N THR A 906 27.64 8.06 -16.65
CA THR A 906 27.51 7.86 -15.20
C THR A 906 28.51 8.77 -14.50
N ALA A 907 28.00 9.72 -13.72
CA ALA A 907 28.79 10.55 -12.83
C ALA A 907 28.78 9.94 -11.43
N ILE A 908 29.96 9.62 -10.90
CA ILE A 908 30.12 9.17 -9.52
C ILE A 908 30.53 10.36 -8.64
N ASP A 909 29.71 10.66 -7.64
CA ASP A 909 30.04 11.57 -6.56
C ASP A 909 30.50 10.75 -5.34
N THR A 910 31.82 10.64 -5.15
CA THR A 910 32.40 9.90 -4.01
C THR A 910 32.29 10.65 -2.67
N ALA A 911 31.84 11.91 -2.67
CA ALA A 911 31.58 12.66 -1.44
C ALA A 911 30.14 12.45 -0.96
N ALA A 912 29.20 12.36 -1.90
CA ALA A 912 27.80 12.03 -1.62
C ALA A 912 27.50 10.51 -1.68
N HIS A 913 28.46 9.70 -2.13
CA HIS A 913 28.30 8.27 -2.40
C HIS A 913 27.10 7.98 -3.31
N ALA A 914 27.09 8.60 -4.50
CA ALA A 914 25.97 8.48 -5.44
C ALA A 914 26.43 8.31 -6.89
N ALA A 915 25.64 7.56 -7.66
CA ALA A 915 25.81 7.37 -9.10
C ALA A 915 24.65 8.04 -9.84
N ARG A 916 24.97 8.96 -10.77
CA ARG A 916 23.97 9.67 -11.59
C ARG A 916 24.11 9.31 -13.06
N ALA A 917 23.02 8.92 -13.71
CA ALA A 917 22.92 8.76 -15.15
C ALA A 917 21.94 9.78 -15.74
N ALA A 918 22.25 10.34 -16.90
CA ALA A 918 21.39 11.28 -17.61
C ALA A 918 20.76 10.63 -18.85
N GLY A 919 19.62 11.17 -19.29
CA GLY A 919 18.99 10.76 -20.55
C GLY A 919 18.28 9.41 -20.52
N VAL A 920 17.82 8.97 -19.35
CA VAL A 920 16.97 7.77 -19.21
C VAL A 920 15.64 8.02 -19.90
N THR A 921 15.28 7.14 -20.85
CA THR A 921 14.07 7.27 -21.69
C THR A 921 13.10 6.11 -21.54
N HIS A 922 13.48 5.11 -20.75
CA HIS A 922 12.67 3.97 -20.37
C HIS A 922 12.99 3.62 -18.91
N PHE A 923 11.99 3.17 -18.17
CA PHE A 923 12.21 2.65 -16.83
C PHE A 923 12.61 1.18 -16.90
N SER A 924 13.29 0.69 -15.86
CA SER A 924 13.86 -0.66 -15.81
C SER A 924 14.37 -0.96 -14.39
N THR A 925 15.04 -2.10 -14.24
CA THR A 925 15.88 -2.38 -13.07
C THR A 925 17.31 -1.88 -13.28
N PHE A 926 17.79 -1.05 -12.36
CA PHE A 926 19.10 -0.44 -12.36
C PHE A 926 20.00 -1.08 -11.30
N ALA A 927 21.27 -1.26 -11.62
CA ALA A 927 22.30 -1.72 -10.70
C ALA A 927 23.53 -0.83 -10.76
N VAL A 928 24.22 -0.66 -9.62
CA VAL A 928 25.51 0.03 -9.55
C VAL A 928 26.61 -1.02 -9.55
N LEU A 929 27.36 -1.09 -10.65
CA LEU A 929 28.25 -2.19 -10.98
C LEU A 929 29.67 -1.67 -11.26
N PRO A 930 30.72 -2.47 -11.03
CA PRO A 930 32.07 -2.07 -11.39
C PRO A 930 32.20 -2.12 -12.92
N ALA A 931 32.75 -1.06 -13.53
CA ALA A 931 32.87 -0.99 -14.99
C ALA A 931 33.72 -2.12 -15.60
N THR A 932 34.53 -2.79 -14.79
CA THR A 932 35.32 -3.97 -15.18
C THR A 932 34.46 -5.11 -15.71
N LEU A 933 33.21 -5.26 -15.27
CA LEU A 933 32.27 -6.29 -15.79
C LEU A 933 31.93 -6.10 -17.28
N PHE A 934 32.07 -4.87 -17.79
CA PHE A 934 31.69 -4.51 -19.15
C PHE A 934 32.89 -4.22 -20.05
N SER A 935 34.09 -4.28 -19.47
CA SER A 935 35.32 -3.85 -20.12
C SER A 935 36.28 -4.99 -20.32
N THR A 936 36.95 -5.00 -21.46
CA THR A 936 38.07 -5.91 -21.72
C THR A 936 39.37 -5.14 -21.84
N LEU A 937 40.47 -5.76 -21.45
CA LEU A 937 41.79 -5.25 -21.78
C LEU A 937 42.15 -5.62 -23.22
N VAL A 938 42.43 -4.59 -24.00
CA VAL A 938 42.80 -4.66 -25.40
C VAL A 938 44.28 -4.33 -25.48
N ARG A 939 45.07 -5.34 -25.85
CA ARG A 939 46.50 -5.16 -26.07
C ARG A 939 46.78 -4.14 -27.15
N GLY A 940 47.79 -3.33 -26.90
CA GLY A 940 48.20 -2.26 -27.79
C GLY A 940 48.86 -2.72 -29.09
N GLY A 941 49.38 -3.94 -29.10
CA GLY A 941 50.02 -4.56 -30.25
C GLY A 941 51.49 -4.18 -30.33
N GLY A 942 52.35 -5.12 -29.94
CA GLY A 942 53.79 -5.04 -30.06
C GLY A 942 54.46 -6.41 -29.89
N PRO A 943 55.79 -6.49 -29.74
CA PRO A 943 56.44 -7.73 -29.38
C PRO A 943 55.98 -8.20 -27.98
N ARG A 944 55.48 -9.44 -27.86
CA ARG A 944 54.98 -10.04 -26.60
C ARG A 944 55.92 -9.94 -25.39
N ARG A 945 57.23 -9.69 -25.60
CA ARG A 945 58.23 -9.52 -24.53
C ARG A 945 58.27 -8.10 -23.94
N SER A 946 57.55 -7.16 -24.53
CA SER A 946 57.54 -5.74 -24.14
C SER A 946 56.14 -5.11 -24.03
N ASP A 947 55.12 -5.78 -24.58
CA ASP A 947 53.69 -5.43 -24.66
C ASP A 947 52.95 -5.92 -23.40
N CYS A 948 53.24 -5.28 -22.26
CA CYS A 948 52.66 -5.62 -20.94
C CYS A 948 52.74 -4.47 -19.91
N ARG A 949 53.21 -3.28 -20.30
CA ARG A 949 53.28 -2.10 -19.40
C ARG A 949 52.06 -1.22 -19.54
N ALA A 950 51.37 -1.29 -20.66
CA ALA A 950 50.08 -0.67 -20.79
C ALA A 950 49.13 -1.45 -21.71
N GLU A 951 47.86 -1.44 -21.38
CA GLU A 951 46.78 -1.96 -22.22
C GLU A 951 45.61 -0.97 -22.21
N TRP A 952 44.78 -1.02 -23.26
CA TRP A 952 43.57 -0.23 -23.32
C TRP A 952 42.41 -0.99 -22.70
N GLN A 953 41.82 -0.46 -21.64
CA GLN A 953 40.54 -0.96 -21.18
C GLN A 953 39.44 -0.35 -22.04
N VAL A 954 38.61 -1.18 -22.64
CA VAL A 954 37.52 -0.75 -23.52
C VAL A 954 36.22 -1.40 -23.10
N VAL A 955 35.19 -0.58 -22.89
CA VAL A 955 33.82 -1.05 -22.70
C VAL A 955 33.18 -1.27 -24.07
N ASN A 956 33.18 -2.52 -24.53
CA ASN A 956 32.55 -2.94 -25.80
C ASN A 956 32.33 -4.47 -25.80
N PRO A 957 31.41 -4.99 -24.97
CA PRO A 957 31.19 -6.42 -24.81
C PRO A 957 30.69 -7.12 -26.08
N THR A 958 30.09 -6.38 -27.01
CA THR A 958 29.52 -6.88 -28.28
C THR A 958 30.45 -6.72 -29.48
N ASN A 959 31.72 -6.35 -29.25
CA ASN A 959 32.69 -6.13 -30.32
C ASN A 959 32.75 -7.31 -31.29
N THR A 960 32.70 -7.02 -32.60
CA THR A 960 32.73 -8.06 -33.65
C THR A 960 33.78 -7.75 -34.72
N PRO A 961 34.75 -8.66 -34.97
CA PRO A 961 35.04 -9.87 -34.20
C PRO A 961 35.62 -9.53 -32.83
N PHE A 962 35.18 -10.24 -31.79
CA PHE A 962 35.64 -10.00 -30.41
C PHE A 962 37.12 -10.33 -30.23
N ARG A 963 37.58 -11.41 -30.87
CA ARG A 963 39.00 -11.81 -30.93
C ARG A 963 39.59 -11.59 -32.32
N ASP A 964 40.87 -11.23 -32.35
CA ASP A 964 41.64 -11.16 -33.60
C ASP A 964 42.10 -12.55 -34.09
N ALA A 965 42.82 -12.57 -35.21
CA ALA A 965 43.33 -13.80 -35.80
C ALA A 965 44.40 -14.51 -34.93
N GLN A 966 44.91 -13.86 -33.89
CA GLN A 966 45.88 -14.39 -32.93
C GLN A 966 45.19 -14.91 -31.66
N GLY A 967 43.87 -14.81 -31.55
CA GLY A 967 43.08 -15.22 -30.40
C GLY A 967 43.07 -14.20 -29.26
N GLU A 968 43.66 -13.02 -29.45
CA GLU A 968 43.66 -11.91 -28.48
C GLU A 968 42.40 -11.07 -28.64
N VAL A 969 42.03 -10.26 -27.64
CA VAL A 969 40.94 -9.29 -27.80
C VAL A 969 41.28 -8.31 -28.92
N SER A 970 40.37 -8.13 -29.87
CA SER A 970 40.63 -7.37 -31.08
C SER A 970 40.99 -5.91 -30.80
N GLY A 971 42.15 -5.45 -31.27
CA GLY A 971 42.55 -4.04 -31.29
C GLY A 971 41.64 -3.14 -32.15
N LEU A 972 40.75 -3.73 -32.95
CA LEU A 972 39.66 -3.06 -33.66
C LEU A 972 38.36 -3.25 -32.87
N GLN A 973 37.87 -2.16 -32.32
CA GLN A 973 36.64 -2.06 -31.57
C GLN A 973 35.59 -1.40 -32.47
N THR A 974 34.59 -2.17 -32.86
CA THR A 974 33.52 -1.71 -33.73
C THR A 974 32.24 -1.59 -32.91
N CYS A 975 31.51 -0.49 -33.15
CA CYS A 975 30.22 -0.24 -32.56
C CYS A 975 29.27 0.35 -33.61
N ARG A 976 27.97 0.12 -33.45
CA ARG A 976 26.92 0.73 -34.29
C ARG A 976 26.29 1.89 -33.53
N ASP A 977 26.09 2.99 -34.23
CA ASP A 977 25.43 4.20 -33.72
C ASP A 977 24.03 3.86 -33.17
N GLY A 978 23.78 4.17 -31.90
CA GLY A 978 22.56 3.81 -31.16
C GLY A 978 22.53 2.41 -30.53
N ASP A 979 23.61 1.61 -30.62
CA ASP A 979 23.72 0.33 -29.91
C ASP A 979 24.16 0.57 -28.47
N ALA A 980 23.22 0.54 -27.53
CA ALA A 980 23.46 0.85 -26.12
C ALA A 980 24.54 -0.03 -25.44
N THR A 981 24.90 -1.19 -26.01
CA THR A 981 25.93 -2.08 -25.43
C THR A 981 27.36 -1.57 -25.64
N CYS A 982 27.59 -0.78 -26.68
CA CYS A 982 28.92 -0.31 -27.08
C CYS A 982 28.99 1.19 -27.37
N ASP A 983 27.85 1.78 -27.73
CA ASP A 983 27.67 3.18 -28.03
C ASP A 983 27.14 3.85 -26.80
N GLY A 984 27.96 4.73 -26.24
CA GLY A 984 27.76 5.06 -24.88
C GLY A 984 26.51 5.89 -24.61
N ASP A 985 26.23 6.88 -25.45
CA ASP A 985 25.03 7.69 -25.26
C ASP A 985 23.75 6.94 -25.71
N GLY A 986 23.89 5.75 -26.33
CA GLY A 986 22.79 4.95 -26.84
C GLY A 986 21.95 5.67 -27.91
N ALA A 987 22.41 6.81 -28.41
CA ALA A 987 21.66 7.67 -29.31
C ALA A 987 22.08 7.42 -30.76
N ALA A 988 21.13 7.28 -31.67
CA ALA A 988 21.42 7.23 -33.11
C ALA A 988 21.64 8.65 -33.67
N ASP A 989 22.69 9.34 -33.22
CA ASP A 989 22.98 10.75 -33.53
C ASP A 989 24.09 10.94 -34.59
N GLY A 990 24.64 9.83 -35.08
CA GLY A 990 25.73 9.78 -36.04
C GLY A 990 27.13 9.76 -35.41
N VAL A 991 27.26 9.54 -34.10
CA VAL A 991 28.51 9.50 -33.34
C VAL A 991 28.47 8.40 -32.28
N CYS A 992 29.36 7.41 -32.38
CA CYS A 992 29.50 6.42 -31.31
C CYS A 992 30.41 6.94 -30.19
N THR A 993 29.97 6.88 -28.94
CA THR A 993 30.72 7.24 -27.73
C THR A 993 31.34 6.00 -27.08
N PHE A 994 32.62 5.71 -27.34
CA PHE A 994 33.34 4.60 -26.70
C PHE A 994 33.87 4.99 -25.32
N ARG A 995 33.85 4.10 -24.33
CA ARG A 995 34.53 4.33 -23.04
C ARG A 995 35.88 3.63 -22.99
N LEU A 996 36.93 4.41 -22.74
CA LEU A 996 38.31 3.96 -22.75
C LEU A 996 39.04 4.32 -21.47
N ALA A 997 39.88 3.43 -20.97
CA ALA A 997 40.87 3.70 -19.94
C ALA A 997 42.24 3.14 -20.36
N VAL A 998 43.29 3.63 -19.69
CA VAL A 998 44.64 3.10 -19.84
C VAL A 998 45.00 2.35 -18.56
N CYS A 999 45.22 1.06 -18.69
CA CYS A 999 45.70 0.21 -17.61
C CYS A 999 47.22 0.11 -17.69
N LEU A 1000 47.91 0.48 -16.61
CA LEU A 1000 49.35 0.43 -16.49
C LEU A 1000 49.75 -0.80 -15.67
N ASN A 1001 50.76 -1.52 -16.17
CA ASN A 1001 51.22 -2.81 -15.63
C ASN A 1001 50.08 -3.81 -15.35
N PRO A 1002 49.13 -4.03 -16.28
CA PRO A 1002 48.05 -4.98 -16.06
C PRO A 1002 48.60 -6.39 -15.79
N VAL A 1003 47.94 -7.13 -14.91
CA VAL A 1003 48.25 -8.55 -14.69
C VAL A 1003 47.62 -9.35 -15.83
N ASP A 1004 48.43 -9.83 -16.77
CA ASP A 1004 47.95 -10.63 -17.90
C ASP A 1004 48.42 -12.09 -17.80
N GLU A 1005 47.48 -13.01 -17.59
CA GLU A 1005 47.72 -14.45 -17.58
C GLU A 1005 48.09 -15.01 -18.98
N GLY A 1006 47.79 -14.27 -20.05
CA GLY A 1006 48.07 -14.65 -21.45
C GLY A 1006 49.49 -14.37 -21.95
N ALA A 1007 50.30 -13.59 -21.22
CA ALA A 1007 51.70 -13.31 -21.55
C ALA A 1007 52.68 -13.49 -20.37
N PRO A 1008 52.88 -14.73 -19.88
CA PRO A 1008 53.75 -15.03 -18.73
C PRO A 1008 55.25 -14.72 -18.94
N THR A 1009 55.65 -14.28 -20.14
CA THR A 1009 57.06 -13.99 -20.49
C THR A 1009 57.41 -12.50 -20.49
N CYS A 1010 56.43 -11.61 -20.23
CA CYS A 1010 56.67 -10.17 -20.12
C CYS A 1010 56.66 -9.74 -18.66
N THR A 1011 57.78 -9.20 -18.18
CA THR A 1011 57.87 -8.62 -16.82
C THR A 1011 57.84 -7.10 -16.95
N ALA A 1012 56.73 -6.49 -16.52
CA ALA A 1012 56.58 -5.05 -16.47
C ALA A 1012 57.30 -4.48 -15.24
N ASP A 1013 58.06 -3.41 -15.43
CA ASP A 1013 58.67 -2.61 -14.36
C ASP A 1013 57.81 -1.37 -14.06
N ALA A 1014 58.05 -0.67 -12.95
CA ALA A 1014 57.24 0.48 -12.56
C ALA A 1014 57.15 1.54 -13.68
N VAL A 1015 55.95 2.06 -13.99
CA VAL A 1015 55.73 3.00 -15.10
C VAL A 1015 56.09 4.42 -14.67
N ALA A 1016 57.09 5.01 -15.32
CA ALA A 1016 57.58 6.36 -15.03
C ALA A 1016 56.83 7.45 -15.81
N ALA A 1017 56.30 7.14 -17.00
CA ALA A 1017 55.50 8.08 -17.77
C ALA A 1017 54.59 7.38 -18.80
N TYR A 1018 53.49 8.03 -19.16
CA TYR A 1018 52.65 7.66 -20.30
C TYR A 1018 52.53 8.84 -21.27
N ALA A 1019 52.65 8.58 -22.58
CA ALA A 1019 52.53 9.58 -23.62
C ALA A 1019 51.40 9.23 -24.60
N LEU A 1020 50.32 10.04 -24.61
CA LEU A 1020 49.25 9.91 -25.60
C LEU A 1020 49.73 10.52 -26.94
N ALA A 1021 50.09 9.66 -27.89
CA ALA A 1021 50.66 10.05 -29.17
C ALA A 1021 49.59 10.49 -30.18
N ARG A 1022 48.41 9.86 -30.18
CA ARG A 1022 47.27 10.21 -31.05
C ARG A 1022 45.94 9.88 -30.34
N PRO A 1023 44.91 10.73 -30.42
CA PRO A 1023 45.01 12.16 -30.70
C PRO A 1023 45.82 12.89 -29.61
N THR A 1024 46.25 14.14 -29.85
CA THR A 1024 46.95 14.94 -28.82
C THR A 1024 46.08 16.10 -28.35
N PRO A 1025 46.25 16.61 -27.12
CA PRO A 1025 45.50 17.78 -26.63
C PRO A 1025 45.70 19.07 -27.44
N ALA A 1026 46.67 19.07 -28.37
CA ALA A 1026 46.95 20.13 -29.32
C ALA A 1026 46.48 19.80 -30.77
N ALA A 1027 45.61 18.79 -30.96
CA ALA A 1027 45.08 18.44 -32.28
C ALA A 1027 44.34 19.59 -32.97
N GLY A 1028 44.26 19.57 -34.31
CA GLY A 1028 43.54 20.60 -35.07
C GLY A 1028 42.02 20.51 -34.96
N ALA A 1029 41.48 19.29 -34.97
CA ALA A 1029 40.05 19.02 -34.82
C ALA A 1029 39.58 19.19 -33.37
N SER A 1030 38.43 19.83 -33.16
CA SER A 1030 37.84 20.08 -31.83
C SER A 1030 37.55 18.79 -31.07
N LEU A 1031 36.95 17.80 -31.75
CA LEU A 1031 36.61 16.50 -31.17
C LEU A 1031 37.85 15.72 -30.72
N ASP A 1032 38.86 15.63 -31.59
CA ASP A 1032 40.12 14.95 -31.27
C ASP A 1032 40.86 15.65 -30.11
N ARG A 1033 40.76 16.98 -30.00
CA ARG A 1033 41.28 17.72 -28.83
C ARG A 1033 40.53 17.38 -27.55
N ALA A 1034 39.20 17.29 -27.60
CA ALA A 1034 38.37 16.96 -26.44
C ALA A 1034 38.68 15.53 -25.95
N ASN A 1035 38.62 14.55 -26.86
CA ASN A 1035 38.97 13.15 -26.57
C ASN A 1035 40.38 13.01 -25.97
N ALA A 1036 41.38 13.71 -26.55
CA ALA A 1036 42.76 13.66 -26.05
C ALA A 1036 42.94 14.33 -24.68
N ARG A 1037 42.17 15.38 -24.38
CA ARG A 1037 42.22 16.04 -23.07
C ARG A 1037 41.66 15.10 -22.00
N GLY A 1038 40.48 14.53 -22.25
CA GLY A 1038 39.86 13.56 -21.34
C GLY A 1038 40.80 12.41 -20.96
N LEU A 1039 41.39 11.73 -21.94
CA LEU A 1039 42.34 10.63 -21.68
C LEU A 1039 43.57 11.06 -20.89
N VAL A 1040 44.13 12.24 -21.16
CA VAL A 1040 45.29 12.74 -20.42
C VAL A 1040 44.92 13.14 -18.99
N ASP A 1041 43.75 13.73 -18.79
CA ASP A 1041 43.28 14.14 -17.48
C ASP A 1041 42.92 12.91 -16.61
N ALA A 1042 42.39 11.82 -17.21
CA ALA A 1042 42.22 10.54 -16.55
C ALA A 1042 43.56 9.91 -16.11
N LEU A 1043 44.59 9.97 -16.95
CA LEU A 1043 45.95 9.51 -16.57
C LEU A 1043 46.57 10.37 -15.46
N VAL A 1044 46.26 11.66 -15.39
CA VAL A 1044 46.69 12.55 -14.29
C VAL A 1044 46.04 12.13 -12.97
N ALA A 1045 44.79 11.64 -13.01
CA ALA A 1045 44.07 11.16 -11.83
C ALA A 1045 44.75 9.96 -11.13
N LEU A 1046 45.67 9.25 -11.82
CA LEU A 1046 46.54 8.22 -11.23
C LEU A 1046 47.72 8.81 -10.41
N GLY A 1047 47.69 10.10 -10.05
CA GLY A 1047 48.77 10.77 -9.33
C GLY A 1047 49.93 11.25 -10.21
N GLY A 1048 49.69 11.45 -11.51
CA GLY A 1048 50.69 11.85 -12.48
C GLY A 1048 50.69 13.35 -12.79
N VAL A 1049 51.84 13.92 -13.12
CA VAL A 1049 51.97 15.33 -13.52
C VAL A 1049 51.99 15.47 -15.04
N ARG A 1050 51.05 16.26 -15.58
CA ARG A 1050 50.91 16.54 -17.01
C ARG A 1050 52.03 17.45 -17.52
N GLY A 1051 52.62 17.11 -18.66
CA GLY A 1051 53.70 17.86 -19.30
C GLY A 1051 53.88 17.52 -20.79
N GLY A 1052 55.06 17.88 -21.31
CA GLY A 1052 55.40 17.76 -22.74
C GLY A 1052 54.90 18.94 -23.58
N ALA A 1053 55.54 19.18 -24.73
CA ALA A 1053 55.28 20.34 -25.59
C ALA A 1053 53.82 20.41 -26.12
N ARG A 1054 53.14 19.27 -26.21
CA ARG A 1054 51.72 19.17 -26.62
C ARG A 1054 50.78 18.86 -25.45
N ARG A 1055 51.27 18.98 -24.21
CA ARG A 1055 50.58 18.60 -22.96
C ARG A 1055 49.99 17.18 -23.01
N ASN A 1056 50.69 16.25 -23.65
CA ASN A 1056 50.24 14.89 -23.95
C ASN A 1056 51.03 13.80 -23.20
N VAL A 1057 51.89 14.18 -22.26
CA VAL A 1057 52.71 13.26 -21.47
C VAL A 1057 52.34 13.42 -20.01
N VAL A 1058 52.09 12.30 -19.33
CA VAL A 1058 51.87 12.25 -17.87
C VAL A 1058 53.08 11.54 -17.25
N ARG A 1059 53.70 12.16 -16.25
CA ARG A 1059 54.88 11.61 -15.54
C ARG A 1059 54.49 11.25 -14.12
N PHE A 1060 54.89 10.07 -13.67
CA PHE A 1060 54.60 9.57 -12.33
C PHE A 1060 55.85 9.66 -11.45
N MET A 1061 55.72 10.31 -10.30
CA MET A 1061 56.79 10.48 -9.33
C MET A 1061 56.25 10.23 -7.91
N PRO A 1062 56.56 9.08 -7.28
CA PRO A 1062 57.38 7.98 -7.79
C PRO A 1062 56.75 7.24 -8.99
N PRO A 1063 57.52 6.48 -9.80
CA PRO A 1063 56.97 5.60 -10.84
C PRO A 1063 55.90 4.65 -10.28
N LEU A 1064 54.82 4.44 -11.02
CA LEU A 1064 53.69 3.61 -10.58
C LEU A 1064 54.08 2.12 -10.57
N ALA A 1065 54.01 1.51 -9.39
CA ALA A 1065 54.22 0.08 -9.18
C ALA A 1065 52.87 -0.64 -9.01
N GLY A 1066 52.78 -1.88 -9.50
CA GLY A 1066 51.53 -2.65 -9.50
C GLY A 1066 50.58 -2.28 -10.65
N SER A 1067 49.54 -3.10 -10.82
CA SER A 1067 48.50 -2.94 -11.84
C SER A 1067 47.49 -1.88 -11.43
N GLN A 1068 47.30 -0.84 -12.25
CA GLN A 1068 46.31 0.23 -12.01
C GLN A 1068 45.76 0.77 -13.33
N CYS A 1069 44.46 1.08 -13.40
CA CYS A 1069 43.81 1.67 -14.57
C CYS A 1069 43.36 3.10 -14.31
N SER A 1070 43.50 3.97 -15.32
CA SER A 1070 42.91 5.31 -15.26
C SER A 1070 41.38 5.23 -15.22
N PRO A 1071 40.68 6.27 -14.75
CA PRO A 1071 39.23 6.37 -14.94
C PRO A 1071 38.84 6.23 -16.41
N LEU A 1072 37.65 5.67 -16.68
CA LEU A 1072 37.09 5.58 -18.02
C LEU A 1072 36.77 6.97 -18.58
N VAL A 1073 36.99 7.14 -19.88
CA VAL A 1073 36.77 8.39 -20.59
C VAL A 1073 35.89 8.15 -21.81
N ALA A 1074 34.86 8.98 -21.97
CA ALA A 1074 34.10 9.09 -23.20
C ALA A 1074 34.99 9.54 -24.37
N PHE A 1075 35.05 8.70 -25.40
CA PHE A 1075 35.82 8.88 -26.63
C PHE A 1075 34.88 8.81 -27.83
N ARG A 1076 34.55 9.97 -28.39
CA ARG A 1076 33.55 10.09 -29.46
C ARG A 1076 34.13 9.81 -30.85
N VAL A 1077 33.42 9.01 -31.65
CA VAL A 1077 33.80 8.56 -33.00
C VAL A 1077 32.64 8.80 -33.98
N PRO A 1078 32.72 9.82 -34.85
CA PRO A 1078 31.67 10.09 -35.82
C PRO A 1078 31.58 8.99 -36.89
N THR A 1079 30.36 8.67 -37.34
CA THR A 1079 30.09 7.80 -38.49
C THR A 1079 30.63 8.39 -39.81
N ARG A 1080 30.69 9.73 -39.90
CA ARG A 1080 31.20 10.48 -41.06
C ARG A 1080 32.73 10.49 -41.12
N GLY A 1081 33.30 10.53 -42.34
CA GLY A 1081 34.75 10.65 -42.53
C GLY A 1081 35.53 9.39 -42.15
N ARG A 1082 35.21 8.27 -42.83
CA ARG A 1082 35.72 6.90 -42.61
C ARG A 1082 35.20 6.17 -41.36
N GLY A 1083 34.40 6.81 -40.51
CA GLY A 1083 33.78 6.15 -39.36
C GLY A 1083 34.77 5.57 -38.35
N MET A 1084 36.02 6.06 -38.31
CA MET A 1084 37.08 5.42 -37.53
C MET A 1084 38.02 6.45 -36.91
N ARG A 1085 38.48 6.17 -35.68
CA ARG A 1085 39.54 6.90 -34.98
C ARG A 1085 40.60 5.94 -34.46
N VAL A 1086 41.85 6.41 -34.44
CA VAL A 1086 42.99 5.63 -33.96
C VAL A 1086 43.55 6.33 -32.73
N VAL A 1087 43.60 5.61 -31.63
CA VAL A 1087 44.18 6.05 -30.36
C VAL A 1087 45.53 5.37 -30.19
N GLN A 1088 46.58 6.14 -29.91
CA GLN A 1088 47.93 5.62 -29.74
C GLN A 1088 48.55 6.19 -28.48
N GLY A 1089 49.09 5.29 -27.66
CA GLY A 1089 49.73 5.59 -26.40
C GLY A 1089 51.14 5.01 -26.32
N ARG A 1090 51.91 5.45 -25.32
CA ARG A 1090 53.21 4.86 -25.04
C ARG A 1090 53.53 4.95 -23.55
N ALA A 1091 53.57 3.82 -22.87
CA ALA A 1091 54.11 3.72 -21.53
C ALA A 1091 55.65 3.65 -21.56
N ARG A 1092 56.30 4.24 -20.56
CA ARG A 1092 57.75 4.17 -20.34
C ARG A 1092 58.00 3.68 -18.92
N GLY A 1093 58.66 2.54 -18.80
CA GLY A 1093 59.09 1.97 -17.52
C GLY A 1093 60.30 2.71 -16.94
N ALA A 1094 60.51 2.55 -15.63
CA ALA A 1094 61.64 3.09 -14.89
C ALA A 1094 63.00 2.60 -15.41
N SER A 1095 63.05 1.41 -16.00
CA SER A 1095 64.21 0.81 -16.68
C SER A 1095 64.53 1.44 -18.05
N GLY A 1096 63.69 2.36 -18.54
CA GLY A 1096 63.84 3.00 -19.85
C GLY A 1096 63.22 2.22 -21.02
N ARG A 1097 62.67 1.02 -20.78
CA ARG A 1097 61.89 0.28 -21.79
C ARG A 1097 60.54 0.96 -22.04
N SER A 1098 60.02 0.86 -23.25
CA SER A 1098 58.73 1.45 -23.62
C SER A 1098 57.80 0.42 -24.23
N ASP A 1099 56.52 0.60 -23.96
CA ASP A 1099 55.42 -0.14 -24.54
C ASP A 1099 54.54 0.81 -25.33
N ALA A 1100 54.09 0.43 -26.52
CA ALA A 1100 53.46 1.34 -27.47
C ALA A 1100 52.18 0.74 -28.02
N ASP A 1101 51.06 1.35 -27.62
CA ASP A 1101 49.75 0.76 -27.81
C ASP A 1101 48.96 1.48 -28.88
N THR A 1102 48.25 0.73 -29.72
CA THR A 1102 47.34 1.25 -30.74
C THR A 1102 45.97 0.60 -30.63
N LEU A 1103 44.96 1.43 -30.40
CA LEU A 1103 43.55 1.05 -30.43
C LEU A 1103 42.85 1.69 -31.63
N ARG A 1104 42.00 0.93 -32.33
CA ARG A 1104 41.18 1.43 -33.44
C ARG A 1104 39.71 1.34 -33.05
N LEU A 1105 39.03 2.47 -33.07
CA LEU A 1105 37.61 2.56 -32.78
C LEU A 1105 36.85 2.86 -34.06
N ARG A 1106 35.82 2.07 -34.38
CA ARG A 1106 35.02 2.20 -35.58
C ARG A 1106 33.55 2.35 -35.22
N CYS A 1107 32.95 3.46 -35.63
CA CYS A 1107 31.52 3.69 -35.54
C CYS A 1107 30.86 3.40 -36.91
N LEU A 1108 29.89 2.49 -36.90
CA LEU A 1108 29.06 2.18 -38.06
C LEU A 1108 27.77 3.00 -37.98
N PRO A 1109 27.25 3.51 -39.11
CA PRO A 1109 25.91 4.08 -39.13
C PRO A 1109 24.87 3.01 -38.76
N GLN A 1110 23.71 3.47 -38.28
CA GLN A 1110 22.55 2.65 -37.97
C GLN A 1110 22.13 1.74 -39.14
#